data_AF-A0A523I4N5-F1
#
_entry.id   AF-A0A523I4N5-F1
#
_cell.length_a   1.000
_cell.length_b   1.000
_cell.length_c   1.000
_cell.angle_alpha   90.00
_cell.angle_beta   90.00
_cell.angle_gamma   90.00
#
_symmetry.space_group_name_H-M   'P 1'
#
loop_
_entity.id
_entity.type
_entity.pdbx_description
1 polymer ?
#
loop_
_entity_poly.entity_id
_entity_poly.type
_entity_poly.pdbx_seq_one_letter_code
_entity_poly.pdbx_strand_id
1 'polypeptide(L)'
;MIRSIRSIVTNLRKNLFTAGILFSALLLISRVQAQGTTSLFNDAGAGARALGLGNAYVALADDPSAVFWNPAGLALIEKKRATFFYSNLIAESSYGFVGLSWPTTSIGSFGFGWIRLSSGNLEEFDLDGVGGSTFDYSQQLFLFSYGKQVRQSLSLGLTFKVENLNLDNSFNRFGSDFGLLYRPDFDSAFLRDISLGFNVQSFLKTEAKLFDNSESSPRNLKVGLEKHIVIGEERNMLRFLLDWNNSQNASSSWHFGTEYSFNDVAKLRLGVNDGQFAFGAGATHGNFHLDYNFGKLFEAADFSANHRFSITFDIGKTKTELIRIAREETETKFRFRADREAWFTGEQEFSTRMQKGRSKYFSKDYLASVVDFDRAKDAADSLLAVGQRLRGGISDDLEANLRVETALSAVQEAQAMLDSANTKYDVQNEAEFKRIAAEAAKSEREDRLRKFVLSQRNRGSAFFKRSLFARAISEWQSALDEIKGFDSRALPNWTGEIRIQLENNIKMAGTQLEGDVKQAIRKADALARRGRYMQALQDLNNVLRTGVSETERKTVEGKIARFQSQLNFDQNYDEGVRAYENKQWKNAVDAFERALNTKLNHKKARKYFEDAKARSLATIKQMPPGVRVKFLRGVEFYRAGKYQEALRILEQANKEQPFNKNILEIIDRTLQKINEQ
;
A
#
# COMPACT_ATOMS: atom_id res chain seq x y z
N MET A 1 -28.64 -3.43 10.04
CA MET A 1 -28.95 -4.01 11.36
C MET A 1 -29.54 -5.42 11.29
N ILE A 2 -30.70 -5.65 10.63
CA ILE A 2 -31.37 -6.97 10.60
C ILE A 2 -30.54 -8.07 9.89
N ARG A 3 -29.74 -7.71 8.88
CA ARG A 3 -28.86 -8.66 8.17
C ARG A 3 -27.63 -9.11 8.99
N SER A 4 -27.09 -8.27 9.90
CA SER A 4 -25.97 -8.69 10.76
C SER A 4 -26.44 -9.53 11.95
N ILE A 5 -27.65 -9.29 12.47
CA ILE A 5 -28.26 -10.14 13.52
C ILE A 5 -28.51 -11.55 12.99
N ARG A 6 -28.97 -11.70 11.73
CA ARG A 6 -29.15 -13.03 11.11
C ARG A 6 -27.83 -13.79 10.94
N SER A 7 -26.73 -13.16 10.53
CA SER A 7 -25.46 -13.89 10.37
C SER A 7 -24.86 -14.32 11.72
N ILE A 8 -25.01 -13.50 12.76
CA ILE A 8 -24.57 -13.83 14.12
C ILE A 8 -25.35 -15.02 14.68
N VAL A 9 -26.68 -15.03 14.55
CA VAL A 9 -27.54 -16.14 15.01
C VAL A 9 -27.28 -17.43 14.23
N THR A 10 -26.97 -17.34 12.93
CA THR A 10 -26.70 -18.52 12.08
C THR A 10 -25.34 -19.15 12.41
N ASN A 11 -24.32 -18.34 12.71
CA ASN A 11 -23.01 -18.82 13.14
C ASN A 11 -23.04 -19.39 14.57
N LEU A 12 -23.82 -18.79 15.49
CA LEU A 12 -24.04 -19.37 16.82
C LEU A 12 -24.68 -20.76 16.73
N ARG A 13 -25.71 -20.94 15.88
CA ARG A 13 -26.38 -22.24 15.71
C ARG A 13 -25.46 -23.32 15.16
N LYS A 14 -24.58 -22.99 14.20
CA LYS A 14 -23.62 -23.96 13.64
C LYS A 14 -22.57 -24.40 14.66
N ASN A 15 -22.06 -23.47 15.47
CA ASN A 15 -21.05 -23.76 16.49
C ASN A 15 -21.63 -24.51 17.71
N LEU A 16 -22.87 -24.21 18.09
CA LEU A 16 -23.61 -24.97 19.12
C LEU A 16 -23.94 -26.39 18.67
N PHE A 17 -24.22 -26.61 17.38
CA PHE A 17 -24.53 -27.93 16.82
C PHE A 17 -23.29 -28.84 16.76
N THR A 18 -22.13 -28.31 16.38
CA THR A 18 -20.86 -29.08 16.42
C THR A 18 -20.41 -29.35 17.86
N ALA A 19 -20.58 -28.41 18.79
CA ALA A 19 -20.34 -28.65 20.22
C ALA A 19 -21.27 -29.73 20.80
N GLY A 20 -22.54 -29.74 20.37
CA GLY A 20 -23.51 -30.77 20.74
C GLY A 20 -23.14 -32.17 20.24
N ILE A 21 -22.63 -32.29 19.01
CA ILE A 21 -22.18 -33.57 18.44
C ILE A 21 -20.96 -34.13 19.19
N LEU A 22 -19.99 -33.28 19.51
CA LEU A 22 -18.82 -33.64 20.35
C LEU A 22 -19.25 -34.06 21.77
N PHE A 23 -20.23 -33.38 22.35
CA PHE A 23 -20.78 -33.72 23.67
C PHE A 23 -21.53 -35.07 23.64
N SER A 24 -22.32 -35.35 22.60
CA SER A 24 -23.04 -36.62 22.44
C SER A 24 -22.13 -37.82 22.16
N ALA A 25 -20.99 -37.62 21.49
CA ALA A 25 -20.01 -38.67 21.24
C ALA A 25 -19.18 -39.03 22.51
N LEU A 26 -19.08 -38.11 23.48
CA LEU A 26 -18.38 -38.34 24.75
C LEU A 26 -19.22 -39.09 25.80
N LEU A 27 -20.55 -39.18 25.63
CA LEU A 27 -21.46 -39.81 26.60
C LEU A 27 -21.49 -41.36 26.53
N LEU A 28 -20.65 -41.98 25.70
CA LEU A 28 -20.61 -43.44 25.49
C LEU A 28 -19.41 -44.14 26.17
N ILE A 29 -18.85 -43.57 27.24
CA ILE A 29 -17.73 -44.19 27.97
C ILE A 29 -18.30 -45.14 29.05
N SER A 30 -17.97 -46.42 28.89
CA SER A 30 -18.33 -47.53 29.77
C SER A 30 -17.89 -47.27 31.22
N ARG A 31 -18.77 -47.58 32.19
CA ARG A 31 -18.43 -47.58 33.62
C ARG A 31 -17.45 -48.71 33.91
N VAL A 32 -16.25 -48.37 34.37
CA VAL A 32 -15.30 -49.32 34.94
C VAL A 32 -15.42 -49.19 36.45
N GLN A 33 -15.84 -50.25 37.14
CA GLN A 33 -15.87 -50.27 38.60
C GLN A 33 -14.43 -50.21 39.13
N ALA A 34 -14.12 -49.19 39.93
CA ALA A 34 -12.84 -49.03 40.59
C ALA A 34 -12.71 -50.03 41.76
N GLN A 35 -11.67 -50.86 41.73
CA GLN A 35 -11.16 -51.56 42.91
C GLN A 35 -9.72 -51.09 43.14
N GLY A 36 -9.49 -50.38 44.23
CA GLY A 36 -8.19 -49.78 44.51
C GLY A 36 -8.16 -48.74 45.63
N THR A 37 -7.06 -48.64 46.38
CA THR A 37 -6.86 -47.63 47.44
C THR A 37 -6.12 -46.40 46.88
N THR A 38 -6.85 -45.32 46.64
CA THR A 38 -6.33 -43.97 46.35
C THR A 38 -6.03 -43.21 47.64
N SER A 39 -5.17 -42.18 47.56
CA SER A 39 -5.05 -41.20 48.65
C SER A 39 -6.34 -40.38 48.72
N LEU A 40 -6.94 -40.23 49.91
CA LEU A 40 -8.16 -39.44 50.14
C LEU A 40 -8.08 -38.01 49.57
N PHE A 41 -6.89 -37.41 49.59
CA PHE A 41 -6.66 -36.07 49.01
C PHE A 41 -6.84 -36.03 47.49
N ASN A 42 -6.48 -37.11 46.78
CA ASN A 42 -6.56 -37.16 45.32
C ASN A 42 -8.00 -37.16 44.83
N ASP A 43 -8.90 -37.77 45.60
CA ASP A 43 -10.32 -37.82 45.26
C ASP A 43 -11.05 -36.56 45.75
N ALA A 44 -10.66 -36.02 46.92
CA ALA A 44 -11.23 -34.79 47.46
C ALA A 44 -10.84 -33.52 46.69
N GLY A 45 -9.63 -33.49 46.10
CA GLY A 45 -9.12 -32.39 45.29
C GLY A 45 -8.89 -31.07 46.03
N ALA A 46 -8.58 -30.00 45.30
CA ALA A 46 -8.35 -28.67 45.88
C ALA A 46 -9.07 -27.56 45.07
N GLY A 47 -9.98 -26.83 45.74
CA GLY A 47 -10.65 -25.65 45.17
C GLY A 47 -11.97 -25.95 44.46
N ALA A 48 -12.99 -25.14 44.75
CA ALA A 48 -14.35 -25.33 44.23
C ALA A 48 -14.42 -25.23 42.68
N ARG A 49 -13.57 -24.39 42.06
CA ARG A 49 -13.51 -24.26 40.60
C ARG A 49 -13.10 -25.57 39.91
N ALA A 50 -12.02 -26.19 40.36
CA ALA A 50 -11.51 -27.45 39.79
C ALA A 50 -12.52 -28.59 39.97
N LEU A 51 -13.15 -28.67 41.16
CA LEU A 51 -14.20 -29.66 41.44
C LEU A 51 -15.46 -29.43 40.58
N GLY A 52 -15.82 -28.18 40.31
CA GLY A 52 -16.90 -27.81 39.38
C GLY A 52 -16.63 -28.17 37.93
N LEU A 53 -15.37 -28.45 37.59
CA LEU A 53 -14.91 -28.93 36.29
C LEU A 53 -14.67 -30.45 36.26
N GLY A 54 -15.20 -31.18 37.26
CA GLY A 54 -15.13 -32.63 37.28
C GLY A 54 -13.73 -33.18 37.54
N ASN A 55 -12.87 -32.39 38.20
CA ASN A 55 -11.45 -32.66 38.43
C ASN A 55 -10.57 -32.61 37.17
N ALA A 56 -11.10 -32.18 36.02
CA ALA A 56 -10.32 -31.92 34.81
C ALA A 56 -9.64 -30.54 34.94
N TYR A 57 -8.43 -30.50 35.48
CA TYR A 57 -7.74 -29.25 35.83
C TYR A 57 -6.23 -29.24 35.56
N VAL A 58 -5.65 -30.36 35.14
CA VAL A 58 -4.19 -30.56 35.02
C VAL A 58 -3.58 -29.65 33.95
N ALA A 59 -4.31 -29.41 32.86
CA ALA A 59 -3.91 -28.50 31.77
C ALA A 59 -4.30 -27.04 31.99
N LEU A 60 -5.15 -26.74 32.99
CA LEU A 60 -5.66 -25.41 33.28
C LEU A 60 -4.91 -24.75 34.43
N ALA A 61 -4.91 -25.39 35.61
CA ALA A 61 -4.18 -25.05 36.85
C ALA A 61 -3.62 -23.60 36.93
N ASP A 62 -4.48 -22.59 36.86
CA ASP A 62 -4.13 -21.17 36.72
C ASP A 62 -4.45 -20.32 37.97
N ASP A 63 -4.58 -20.98 39.12
CA ASP A 63 -4.85 -20.39 40.42
C ASP A 63 -3.99 -21.06 41.53
N PRO A 64 -4.02 -20.59 42.79
CA PRO A 64 -3.17 -21.16 43.84
C PRO A 64 -3.36 -22.66 44.09
N SER A 65 -4.46 -23.29 43.69
CA SER A 65 -4.64 -24.76 43.76
C SER A 65 -3.73 -25.52 42.79
N ALA A 66 -3.04 -24.83 41.87
CA ALA A 66 -2.01 -25.42 41.00
C ALA A 66 -0.93 -26.17 41.77
N VAL A 67 -0.62 -25.79 43.02
CA VAL A 67 0.30 -26.52 43.91
C VAL A 67 -0.07 -28.01 44.10
N PHE A 68 -1.37 -28.31 43.98
CA PHE A 68 -1.94 -29.66 44.07
C PHE A 68 -2.19 -30.30 42.70
N TRP A 69 -2.78 -29.56 41.76
CA TRP A 69 -3.19 -30.11 40.45
C TRP A 69 -2.06 -30.24 39.44
N ASN A 70 -1.24 -29.19 39.30
CA ASN A 70 -0.07 -29.19 38.42
C ASN A 70 0.84 -27.98 38.75
N PRO A 71 2.00 -28.16 39.41
CA PRO A 71 2.85 -27.04 39.83
C PRO A 71 3.44 -26.24 38.65
N ALA A 72 3.47 -26.80 37.43
CA ALA A 72 3.86 -26.04 36.23
C ALA A 72 2.89 -24.89 35.92
N GLY A 73 1.63 -25.00 36.36
CA GLY A 73 0.60 -23.97 36.20
C GLY A 73 0.91 -22.68 36.98
N LEU A 74 1.70 -22.75 38.07
CA LEU A 74 2.14 -21.57 38.82
C LEU A 74 2.88 -20.55 37.94
N ALA A 75 3.53 -21.01 36.88
CA ALA A 75 4.24 -20.15 35.93
C ALA A 75 3.32 -19.18 35.17
N LEU A 76 2.02 -19.48 35.11
CA LEU A 76 1.00 -18.72 34.38
C LEU A 76 0.29 -17.67 35.23
N ILE A 77 0.47 -17.74 36.55
CA ILE A 77 -0.20 -16.85 37.48
C ILE A 77 0.48 -15.48 37.43
N GLU A 78 -0.26 -14.45 37.00
CA GLU A 78 0.29 -13.10 36.84
C GLU A 78 0.29 -12.28 38.13
N LYS A 79 -0.60 -12.54 39.08
CA LYS A 79 -0.70 -11.79 40.35
C LYS A 79 -0.45 -12.69 41.55
N LYS A 80 0.02 -12.10 42.65
CA LYS A 80 0.01 -12.82 43.93
C LYS A 80 -1.43 -13.13 44.29
N ARG A 81 -1.73 -14.38 44.64
CA ARG A 81 -3.09 -14.81 44.99
C ARG A 81 -3.11 -15.64 46.25
N ALA A 82 -4.14 -15.45 47.05
CA ALA A 82 -4.48 -16.31 48.18
C ALA A 82 -5.87 -16.90 47.97
N THR A 83 -6.03 -18.21 48.13
CA THR A 83 -7.32 -18.91 48.02
C THR A 83 -7.61 -19.69 49.29
N PHE A 84 -8.87 -19.70 49.69
CA PHE A 84 -9.41 -20.47 50.80
C PHE A 84 -10.54 -21.31 50.26
N PHE A 85 -10.51 -22.61 50.51
CA PHE A 85 -11.51 -23.58 50.10
C PHE A 85 -12.02 -24.33 51.33
N TYR A 86 -13.33 -24.54 51.38
CA TYR A 86 -13.97 -25.29 52.44
C TYR A 86 -15.10 -26.16 51.90
N SER A 87 -15.19 -27.37 52.45
CA SER A 87 -16.23 -28.35 52.20
C SER A 87 -16.61 -29.04 53.51
N ASN A 88 -17.90 -29.05 53.83
CA ASN A 88 -18.43 -29.91 54.89
C ASN A 88 -18.61 -31.33 54.31
N LEU A 89 -18.24 -32.34 55.09
CA LEU A 89 -18.39 -33.77 54.76
C LEU A 89 -19.43 -34.40 55.70
N ILE A 90 -19.65 -35.70 55.58
CA ILE A 90 -20.53 -36.44 56.51
C ILE A 90 -19.85 -36.63 57.88
N ALA A 91 -20.61 -37.02 58.90
CA ALA A 91 -20.10 -37.35 60.23
C ALA A 91 -19.22 -36.25 60.87
N GLU A 92 -19.71 -35.00 60.82
CA GLU A 92 -19.02 -33.81 61.37
C GLU A 92 -17.60 -33.57 60.82
N SER A 93 -17.25 -34.24 59.72
CA SER A 93 -15.95 -34.12 59.10
C SER A 93 -15.87 -32.87 58.23
N SER A 94 -14.70 -32.25 58.19
CA SER A 94 -14.45 -31.07 57.36
C SER A 94 -13.19 -31.22 56.53
N TYR A 95 -13.23 -30.64 55.34
CA TYR A 95 -12.11 -30.60 54.41
C TYR A 95 -11.85 -29.17 53.99
N GLY A 96 -10.62 -28.71 54.17
CA GLY A 96 -10.20 -27.36 53.86
C GLY A 96 -8.90 -27.32 53.05
N PHE A 97 -8.76 -26.29 52.22
CA PHE A 97 -7.52 -25.98 51.53
C PHE A 97 -7.22 -24.48 51.60
N VAL A 98 -5.97 -24.14 51.91
CA VAL A 98 -5.42 -22.79 51.78
C VAL A 98 -4.31 -22.83 50.75
N GLY A 99 -4.37 -21.97 49.75
CA GLY A 99 -3.36 -21.88 48.70
C GLY A 99 -2.83 -20.46 48.54
N LEU A 100 -1.52 -20.31 48.41
CA LEU A 100 -0.86 -19.06 48.07
C LEU A 100 -0.04 -19.24 46.79
N SER A 101 -0.06 -18.23 45.93
CA SER A 101 0.82 -18.14 44.77
C SER A 101 1.54 -16.81 44.76
N TRP A 102 2.83 -16.86 44.48
CA TRP A 102 3.73 -15.72 44.53
C TRP A 102 4.60 -15.69 43.26
N PRO A 103 4.10 -15.08 42.18
CA PRO A 103 4.90 -14.86 40.99
C PRO A 103 6.01 -13.84 41.26
N THR A 104 7.18 -14.09 40.68
CA THR A 104 8.34 -13.18 40.69
C THR A 104 8.63 -12.69 39.27
N THR A 105 9.39 -11.60 39.15
CA THR A 105 9.69 -10.98 37.85
C THR A 105 10.73 -11.75 37.03
N SER A 106 11.61 -12.53 37.65
CA SER A 106 12.79 -13.10 36.98
C SER A 106 12.99 -14.61 37.17
N ILE A 107 12.69 -15.13 38.37
CA ILE A 107 13.07 -16.50 38.72
C ILE A 107 11.93 -17.52 38.63
N GLY A 108 10.69 -17.10 38.38
CA GLY A 108 9.52 -18.00 38.30
C GLY A 108 8.48 -17.67 39.36
N SER A 109 7.69 -18.66 39.76
CA SER A 109 6.60 -18.50 40.71
C SER A 109 6.72 -19.53 41.83
N PHE A 110 6.53 -19.07 43.07
CA PHE A 110 6.44 -19.94 44.24
C PHE A 110 4.98 -20.17 44.59
N GLY A 111 4.69 -21.32 45.18
CA GLY A 111 3.37 -21.68 45.67
C GLY A 111 3.46 -22.34 47.03
N PHE A 112 2.45 -22.11 47.86
CA PHE A 112 2.26 -22.81 49.12
C PHE A 112 0.83 -23.34 49.17
N GLY A 113 0.66 -24.56 49.67
CA GLY A 113 -0.63 -25.18 49.89
C GLY A 113 -0.70 -25.83 51.26
N TRP A 114 -1.85 -25.74 51.90
CA TRP A 114 -2.16 -26.49 53.12
C TRP A 114 -3.54 -27.11 52.97
N ILE A 115 -3.61 -28.43 52.99
CA ILE A 115 -4.85 -29.19 53.00
C ILE A 115 -5.02 -29.78 54.40
N ARG A 116 -6.24 -29.72 54.93
CA ARG A 116 -6.60 -30.36 56.20
C ARG A 116 -7.90 -31.13 56.02
N LEU A 117 -7.86 -32.41 56.36
CA LEU A 117 -9.02 -33.26 56.62
C LEU A 117 -9.08 -33.50 58.13
N SER A 118 -10.24 -33.29 58.73
CA SER A 118 -10.46 -33.63 60.14
C SER A 118 -11.85 -34.19 60.33
N SER A 119 -11.96 -35.24 61.12
CA SER A 119 -13.24 -35.73 61.66
C SER A 119 -13.51 -35.09 63.01
N GLY A 120 -14.79 -34.99 63.38
CA GLY A 120 -15.18 -34.79 64.79
C GLY A 120 -14.94 -36.06 65.62
N ASN A 121 -15.33 -36.03 66.89
CA ASN A 121 -15.18 -37.14 67.84
C ASN A 121 -15.78 -38.44 67.29
N LEU A 122 -14.93 -39.36 66.84
CA LEU A 122 -15.35 -40.68 66.37
C LEU A 122 -15.55 -41.58 67.59
N GLU A 123 -16.71 -42.23 67.70
CA GLU A 123 -16.97 -43.20 68.77
C GLU A 123 -16.15 -44.46 68.54
N GLU A 124 -15.39 -44.86 69.58
CA GLU A 124 -14.67 -46.12 69.62
C GLU A 124 -15.57 -47.19 70.27
N PHE A 125 -15.64 -48.36 69.65
CA PHE A 125 -16.36 -49.52 70.16
C PHE A 125 -15.36 -50.64 70.45
N ASP A 126 -15.48 -51.27 71.63
CA ASP A 126 -14.72 -52.47 71.94
C ASP A 126 -15.24 -53.70 71.16
N LEU A 127 -14.57 -54.85 71.34
CA LEU A 127 -14.93 -56.11 70.67
C LEU A 127 -16.33 -56.63 71.06
N ASP A 128 -16.88 -56.16 72.18
CA ASP A 128 -18.21 -56.51 72.68
C ASP A 128 -19.27 -55.48 72.27
N GLY A 129 -18.89 -54.44 71.51
CA GLY A 129 -19.76 -53.38 71.00
C GLY A 129 -20.13 -52.32 72.05
N VAL A 130 -19.41 -52.27 73.18
CA VAL A 130 -19.59 -51.24 74.21
C VAL A 130 -18.76 -50.02 73.82
N GLY A 131 -19.44 -48.88 73.60
CA GLY A 131 -18.80 -47.60 73.36
C GLY A 131 -18.47 -46.84 74.64
N GLY A 132 -17.61 -45.82 74.56
CA GLY A 132 -17.35 -44.93 75.70
C GLY A 132 -16.14 -44.00 75.57
N SER A 133 -15.18 -44.32 74.71
CA SER A 133 -14.08 -43.45 74.30
C SER A 133 -14.36 -42.83 72.93
N THR A 134 -13.75 -41.67 72.68
CA THR A 134 -13.75 -41.02 71.37
C THR A 134 -12.32 -40.74 70.95
N PHE A 135 -12.03 -40.86 69.65
CA PHE A 135 -10.74 -40.46 69.09
C PHE A 135 -10.92 -39.43 67.97
N ASP A 136 -9.89 -38.60 67.79
CA ASP A 136 -9.83 -37.60 66.74
C ASP A 136 -9.00 -38.11 65.56
N TYR A 137 -9.57 -38.04 64.37
CA TYR A 137 -8.84 -38.26 63.12
C TYR A 137 -8.50 -36.93 62.46
N SER A 138 -7.22 -36.68 62.19
CA SER A 138 -6.84 -35.56 61.34
C SER A 138 -5.66 -35.88 60.43
N GLN A 139 -5.73 -35.37 59.21
CA GLN A 139 -4.69 -35.52 58.20
C GLN A 139 -4.41 -34.15 57.58
N GLN A 140 -3.14 -33.78 57.52
CA GLN A 140 -2.69 -32.50 57.01
C GLN A 140 -1.66 -32.72 55.91
N LEU A 141 -1.71 -31.90 54.86
CA LEU A 141 -0.76 -31.94 53.75
C LEU A 141 -0.29 -30.53 53.43
N PHE A 142 1.00 -30.28 53.64
CA PHE A 142 1.69 -29.07 53.25
C PHE A 142 2.38 -29.27 51.90
N LEU A 143 2.22 -28.29 51.01
CA LEU A 143 2.70 -28.30 49.63
C LEU A 143 3.59 -27.07 49.43
N PHE A 144 4.84 -27.29 49.07
CA PHE A 144 5.78 -26.21 48.71
C PHE A 144 6.15 -26.38 47.25
N SER A 145 5.71 -25.46 46.41
CA SER A 145 5.80 -25.60 44.96
C SER A 145 6.61 -24.48 44.33
N TYR A 146 7.26 -24.82 43.23
CA TYR A 146 7.95 -23.88 42.38
C TYR A 146 7.62 -24.20 40.93
N GLY A 147 7.21 -23.19 40.17
CA GLY A 147 6.88 -23.30 38.75
C GLY A 147 7.59 -22.24 37.93
N LYS A 148 8.12 -22.62 36.77
CA LYS A 148 8.82 -21.70 35.87
C LYS A 148 8.50 -22.01 34.41
N GLN A 149 8.22 -20.95 33.65
CA GLN A 149 8.20 -20.98 32.20
C GLN A 149 9.64 -21.05 31.70
N VAL A 150 10.06 -22.23 31.21
CA VAL A 150 11.43 -22.50 30.77
C VAL A 150 11.63 -22.18 29.28
N ARG A 151 10.55 -22.23 28.50
CA ARG A 151 10.47 -21.75 27.11
C ARG A 151 9.10 -21.09 26.91
N GLN A 152 8.95 -20.31 25.84
CA GLN A 152 7.70 -19.60 25.55
C GLN A 152 6.45 -20.50 25.62
N SER A 153 6.55 -21.74 25.12
CA SER A 153 5.45 -22.72 25.12
C SER A 153 5.54 -23.79 26.20
N LEU A 154 6.55 -23.77 27.09
CA LEU A 154 6.80 -24.86 28.05
C LEU A 154 7.06 -24.32 29.45
N SER A 155 6.26 -24.81 30.41
CA SER A 155 6.44 -24.58 31.84
C SER A 155 6.68 -25.90 32.56
N LEU A 156 7.55 -25.85 33.55
CA LEU A 156 7.85 -26.97 34.43
C LEU A 156 7.56 -26.57 35.87
N GLY A 157 7.23 -27.54 36.71
CA GLY A 157 7.05 -27.30 38.13
C GLY A 157 7.39 -28.51 38.98
N LEU A 158 7.73 -28.23 40.24
CA LEU A 158 8.02 -29.22 41.27
C LEU A 158 7.25 -28.85 42.52
N THR A 159 6.77 -29.86 43.25
CA THR A 159 6.19 -29.71 44.58
C THR A 159 6.91 -30.61 45.56
N PHE A 160 7.25 -30.10 46.73
CA PHE A 160 7.62 -30.90 47.91
C PHE A 160 6.43 -31.01 48.84
N LYS A 161 6.17 -32.21 49.35
CA LYS A 161 5.02 -32.56 50.18
C LYS A 161 5.46 -32.97 51.57
N VAL A 162 4.76 -32.45 52.57
CA VAL A 162 4.85 -32.91 53.97
C VAL A 162 3.44 -33.25 54.43
N GLU A 163 3.18 -34.52 54.62
CA GLU A 163 1.93 -35.06 55.08
C GLU A 163 2.08 -35.45 56.56
N ASN A 164 1.13 -35.04 57.39
CA ASN A 164 1.03 -35.44 58.78
C ASN A 164 -0.31 -36.15 58.99
N LEU A 165 -0.27 -37.38 59.49
CA LEU A 165 -1.45 -38.15 59.87
C LEU A 165 -1.47 -38.30 61.39
N ASN A 166 -2.59 -37.93 62.01
CA ASN A 166 -2.85 -38.14 63.42
C ASN A 166 -4.01 -39.13 63.58
N LEU A 167 -3.69 -40.30 64.13
CA LEU A 167 -4.61 -41.39 64.46
C LEU A 167 -4.09 -41.99 65.77
N ASP A 168 -4.32 -41.27 66.87
CA ASP A 168 -3.74 -41.43 68.23
C ASP A 168 -2.21 -41.32 68.33
N ASN A 169 -1.48 -41.61 67.26
CA ASN A 169 -0.08 -41.33 67.04
C ASN A 169 0.11 -40.42 65.81
N SER A 170 1.19 -39.63 65.83
CA SER A 170 1.54 -38.72 64.74
C SER A 170 2.56 -39.34 63.79
N PHE A 171 2.21 -39.44 62.51
CA PHE A 171 3.05 -39.98 61.45
C PHE A 171 3.33 -38.92 60.40
N ASN A 172 4.59 -38.80 59.98
CA ASN A 172 5.00 -37.89 58.91
C ASN A 172 5.37 -38.66 57.66
N ARG A 173 4.85 -38.22 56.51
CA ARG A 173 5.21 -38.75 55.19
C ARG A 173 5.67 -37.59 54.31
N PHE A 174 6.76 -37.82 53.59
CA PHE A 174 7.26 -36.86 52.61
C PHE A 174 6.89 -37.31 51.20
N GLY A 175 6.97 -36.38 50.25
CA GLY A 175 6.74 -36.71 48.86
C GLY A 175 7.15 -35.58 47.94
N SER A 176 7.08 -35.85 46.65
CA SER A 176 7.25 -34.81 45.65
C SER A 176 6.39 -35.07 44.43
N ASP A 177 6.02 -33.99 43.76
CA ASP A 177 5.36 -34.06 42.46
C ASP A 177 6.17 -33.33 41.41
N PHE A 178 6.00 -33.77 40.17
CA PHE A 178 6.52 -33.09 38.99
C PHE A 178 5.36 -32.67 38.09
N GLY A 179 5.46 -31.47 37.53
CA GLY A 179 4.48 -30.90 36.62
C GLY A 179 5.14 -30.42 35.34
N LEU A 180 4.45 -30.61 34.23
CA LEU A 180 4.76 -30.04 32.93
C LEU A 180 3.49 -29.45 32.34
N LEU A 181 3.64 -28.30 31.69
CA LEU A 181 2.56 -27.65 30.96
C LEU A 181 3.09 -27.13 29.63
N TYR A 182 2.49 -27.60 28.54
CA TYR A 182 2.86 -27.25 27.18
C TYR A 182 1.72 -26.51 26.48
N ARG A 183 1.97 -25.27 26.07
CA ARG A 183 1.02 -24.39 25.38
C ARG A 183 1.60 -24.01 24.01
N PRO A 184 1.41 -24.86 22.99
CA PRO A 184 1.92 -24.57 21.66
C PRO A 184 1.21 -23.36 21.04
N ASP A 185 1.99 -22.54 20.33
CA ASP A 185 1.48 -21.39 19.59
C ASP A 185 1.28 -21.81 18.12
N PHE A 186 0.15 -22.47 17.86
CA PHE A 186 -0.21 -22.90 16.52
C PHE A 186 -1.08 -21.85 15.82
N ASP A 187 -0.74 -21.52 14.57
CA ASP A 187 -1.51 -20.58 13.75
C ASP A 187 -2.86 -21.14 13.25
N SER A 188 -3.03 -22.47 13.28
CA SER A 188 -4.27 -23.11 12.83
C SER A 188 -5.42 -22.85 13.78
N ALA A 189 -6.55 -22.36 13.27
CA ALA A 189 -7.75 -22.05 14.07
C ALA A 189 -8.26 -23.22 14.94
N PHE A 190 -8.05 -24.47 14.49
CA PHE A 190 -8.44 -25.65 15.26
C PHE A 190 -7.46 -25.95 16.40
N LEU A 191 -6.16 -25.74 16.19
CA LEU A 191 -5.08 -26.14 17.11
C LEU A 191 -4.56 -25.01 18.02
N ARG A 192 -4.84 -23.74 17.70
CA ARG A 192 -4.51 -22.59 18.53
C ARG A 192 -5.13 -22.73 19.92
N ASP A 193 -4.60 -22.07 20.95
CA ASP A 193 -5.27 -21.95 22.25
C ASP A 193 -5.51 -23.31 22.96
N ILE A 194 -4.63 -24.29 22.69
CA ILE A 194 -4.59 -25.59 23.37
C ILE A 194 -3.52 -25.56 24.46
N SER A 195 -3.82 -26.19 25.58
CA SER A 195 -2.88 -26.45 26.68
C SER A 195 -2.85 -27.94 26.96
N LEU A 196 -1.65 -28.52 27.03
CA LEU A 196 -1.43 -29.92 27.41
C LEU A 196 -0.74 -29.96 28.77
N GLY A 197 -1.38 -30.59 29.72
CA GLY A 197 -0.88 -30.77 31.08
C GLY A 197 -0.38 -32.18 31.32
N PHE A 198 0.72 -32.30 32.06
CA PHE A 198 1.23 -33.57 32.54
C PHE A 198 1.66 -33.41 33.99
N ASN A 199 1.22 -34.31 34.85
CA ASN A 199 1.59 -34.29 36.26
C ASN A 199 1.85 -35.72 36.75
N VAL A 200 2.94 -35.85 37.51
CA VAL A 200 3.32 -37.09 38.20
C VAL A 200 3.33 -36.79 39.68
N GLN A 201 2.33 -37.27 40.40
CA GLN A 201 2.29 -37.17 41.85
C GLN A 201 3.06 -38.33 42.47
N SER A 202 3.76 -38.05 43.58
CA SER A 202 4.69 -39.00 44.20
C SER A 202 5.77 -39.46 43.22
N PHE A 203 6.36 -38.49 42.50
CA PHE A 203 7.47 -38.68 41.56
C PHE A 203 8.69 -39.29 42.27
N LEU A 204 9.08 -38.73 43.42
CA LEU A 204 9.96 -39.39 44.39
C LEU A 204 9.11 -39.90 45.55
N LYS A 205 9.22 -41.20 45.83
CA LYS A 205 8.53 -41.87 46.93
C LYS A 205 9.44 -41.91 48.15
N THR A 206 8.89 -41.55 49.30
CA THR A 206 9.50 -41.85 50.59
C THR A 206 8.51 -42.66 51.40
N GLU A 207 8.98 -43.77 51.96
CA GLU A 207 8.18 -44.66 52.80
C GLU A 207 8.01 -44.07 54.20
N ALA A 208 6.80 -44.11 54.73
CA ALA A 208 6.54 -43.86 56.13
C ALA A 208 6.31 -45.19 56.84
N LYS A 209 6.87 -45.36 58.05
CA LYS A 209 6.50 -46.49 58.91
C LYS A 209 5.21 -46.12 59.64
N LEU A 210 4.13 -46.83 59.34
CA LEU A 210 2.91 -46.83 60.14
C LEU A 210 2.94 -48.09 61.01
N PHE A 211 3.15 -47.88 62.30
CA PHE A 211 3.34 -48.99 63.25
C PHE A 211 4.43 -49.96 62.76
N ASP A 212 4.09 -51.22 62.49
CA ASP A 212 5.02 -52.27 62.03
C ASP A 212 5.17 -52.36 60.49
N ASN A 213 4.34 -51.65 59.72
CA ASN A 213 4.33 -51.71 58.25
C ASN A 213 4.88 -50.43 57.63
N SER A 214 5.62 -50.55 56.52
CA SER A 214 5.96 -49.39 55.69
C SER A 214 4.88 -49.17 54.63
N GLU A 215 4.44 -47.91 54.48
CA GLU A 215 3.47 -47.52 53.47
C GLU A 215 4.03 -46.35 52.65
N SER A 216 3.92 -46.44 51.32
CA SER A 216 4.28 -45.37 50.39
C SER A 216 3.06 -44.87 49.63
N SER A 217 3.02 -43.58 49.32
CA SER A 217 1.95 -43.03 48.50
C SER A 217 1.99 -43.66 47.08
N PRO A 218 0.84 -44.09 46.55
CA PRO A 218 0.78 -44.63 45.19
C PRO A 218 1.14 -43.53 44.20
N ARG A 219 1.97 -43.87 43.21
CA ARG A 219 2.29 -42.94 42.13
C ARG A 219 1.03 -42.69 41.32
N ASN A 220 0.79 -41.43 40.96
CA ASN A 220 -0.36 -41.04 40.15
C ASN A 220 0.08 -40.26 38.92
N LEU A 221 -0.35 -40.72 37.75
CA LEU A 221 -0.08 -40.11 36.46
C LEU A 221 -1.33 -39.39 35.96
N LYS A 222 -1.18 -38.11 35.66
CA LYS A 222 -2.25 -37.26 35.15
C LYS A 222 -1.84 -36.64 33.83
N VAL A 223 -2.70 -36.77 32.83
CA VAL A 223 -2.54 -36.13 31.52
C VAL A 223 -3.80 -35.34 31.23
N GLY A 224 -3.66 -34.07 30.91
CA GLY A 224 -4.78 -33.16 30.67
C GLY A 224 -4.68 -32.45 29.34
N LEU A 225 -5.84 -32.13 28.78
CA LEU A 225 -6.01 -31.26 27.63
C LEU A 225 -7.00 -30.16 28.00
N GLU A 226 -6.64 -28.92 27.70
CA GLU A 226 -7.54 -27.78 27.76
C GLU A 226 -7.57 -27.08 26.39
N LYS A 227 -8.77 -26.68 26.00
CA LYS A 227 -9.03 -25.85 24.84
C LYS A 227 -9.90 -24.69 25.27
N HIS A 228 -9.43 -23.46 25.07
CA HIS A 228 -10.28 -22.28 25.22
C HIS A 228 -10.69 -21.71 23.86
N ILE A 229 -11.91 -21.20 23.81
CA ILE A 229 -12.53 -20.58 22.64
C ILE A 229 -13.12 -19.26 23.08
N VAL A 230 -12.68 -18.17 22.45
CA VAL A 230 -13.24 -16.83 22.67
C VAL A 230 -14.48 -16.65 21.80
N ILE A 231 -15.58 -16.16 22.38
CA ILE A 231 -16.89 -16.05 21.71
C ILE A 231 -17.32 -14.58 21.63
N GLY A 232 -17.28 -13.99 20.43
CA GLY A 232 -17.75 -12.61 20.21
C GLY A 232 -16.71 -11.58 20.63
N GLU A 233 -17.09 -10.63 21.49
CA GLU A 233 -16.13 -9.69 22.10
C GLU A 233 -15.13 -10.47 22.97
N GLU A 234 -13.86 -10.02 23.05
CA GLU A 234 -12.72 -10.76 23.63
C GLU A 234 -12.88 -11.23 25.09
N ARG A 235 -13.97 -10.87 25.77
CA ARG A 235 -14.22 -11.12 27.20
C ARG A 235 -15.15 -12.29 27.51
N ASN A 236 -15.80 -12.88 26.51
CA ASN A 236 -16.59 -14.10 26.70
C ASN A 236 -15.79 -15.31 26.24
N MET A 237 -15.72 -16.32 27.07
CA MET A 237 -14.86 -17.48 26.83
C MET A 237 -15.58 -18.79 27.17
N LEU A 238 -15.33 -19.82 26.37
CA LEU A 238 -15.74 -21.19 26.64
C LEU A 238 -14.50 -22.08 26.71
N ARG A 239 -14.35 -22.84 27.79
CA ARG A 239 -13.28 -23.80 28.00
C ARG A 239 -13.81 -25.23 27.93
N PHE A 240 -13.01 -26.12 27.36
CA PHE A 240 -13.22 -27.56 27.36
C PHE A 240 -11.99 -28.23 27.95
N LEU A 241 -12.21 -29.16 28.87
CA LEU A 241 -11.17 -29.85 29.61
C LEU A 241 -11.40 -31.35 29.55
N LEU A 242 -10.33 -32.10 29.37
CA LEU A 242 -10.33 -33.56 29.38
C LEU A 242 -9.05 -34.02 30.08
N ASP A 243 -9.20 -34.72 31.20
CA ASP A 243 -8.07 -35.32 31.91
C ASP A 243 -8.23 -36.83 32.00
N TRP A 244 -7.11 -37.53 31.83
CA TRP A 244 -6.94 -38.95 32.11
C TRP A 244 -6.03 -39.11 33.33
N ASN A 245 -6.47 -39.94 34.27
CA ASN A 245 -5.81 -40.17 35.54
C ASN A 245 -5.55 -41.67 35.72
N ASN A 246 -4.34 -42.04 36.13
CA ASN A 246 -3.95 -43.43 36.35
C ASN A 246 -3.07 -43.53 37.61
N SER A 247 -3.64 -44.10 38.66
CA SER A 247 -2.93 -44.34 39.92
C SER A 247 -2.49 -45.79 40.01
N GLN A 248 -1.31 -46.03 40.58
CA GLN A 248 -0.73 -47.38 40.70
C GLN A 248 -1.65 -48.40 41.38
N ASN A 249 -2.50 -47.95 42.31
CA ASN A 249 -3.36 -48.80 43.11
C ASN A 249 -4.84 -48.63 42.77
N ALA A 250 -5.21 -47.99 41.66
CA ALA A 250 -6.61 -47.78 41.28
C ALA A 250 -6.82 -47.90 39.77
N SER A 251 -8.08 -48.09 39.35
CA SER A 251 -8.43 -48.04 37.93
C SER A 251 -8.15 -46.66 37.35
N SER A 252 -7.88 -46.62 36.04
CA SER A 252 -7.78 -45.34 35.34
C SER A 252 -9.15 -44.67 35.28
N SER A 253 -9.19 -43.36 35.48
CA SER A 253 -10.40 -42.55 35.44
C SER A 253 -10.30 -41.44 34.41
N TRP A 254 -11.47 -41.03 33.91
CA TRP A 254 -11.61 -39.93 32.95
C TRP A 254 -12.41 -38.79 33.58
N HIS A 255 -11.95 -37.57 33.32
CA HIS A 255 -12.54 -36.35 33.83
C HIS A 255 -12.82 -35.41 32.67
N PHE A 256 -14.01 -34.84 32.64
CA PHE A 256 -14.40 -33.85 31.64
C PHE A 256 -14.94 -32.60 32.32
N GLY A 257 -14.59 -31.43 31.79
CA GLY A 257 -15.04 -30.15 32.32
C GLY A 257 -15.33 -29.14 31.22
N THR A 258 -16.29 -28.25 31.47
CA THR A 258 -16.47 -27.05 30.67
C THR A 258 -16.78 -25.84 31.54
N GLU A 259 -16.18 -24.70 31.20
CA GLU A 259 -16.42 -23.40 31.86
C GLU A 259 -16.85 -22.38 30.81
N TYR A 260 -18.02 -21.77 31.01
CA TYR A 260 -18.42 -20.57 30.29
C TYR A 260 -18.18 -19.35 31.17
N SER A 261 -17.37 -18.40 30.69
CA SER A 261 -17.06 -17.12 31.32
C SER A 261 -17.76 -16.00 30.55
N PHE A 262 -18.60 -15.23 31.24
CA PHE A 262 -19.27 -14.05 30.70
C PHE A 262 -18.60 -12.79 31.23
N ASN A 263 -17.98 -12.03 30.33
CA ASN A 263 -17.27 -10.78 30.59
C ASN A 263 -16.22 -10.89 31.72
N ASP A 264 -15.61 -12.07 31.89
CA ASP A 264 -14.73 -12.45 33.01
C ASP A 264 -15.28 -12.24 34.43
N VAL A 265 -16.56 -11.89 34.55
CA VAL A 265 -17.24 -11.63 35.83
C VAL A 265 -17.99 -12.88 36.29
N ALA A 266 -18.90 -13.41 35.47
CA ALA A 266 -19.75 -14.54 35.85
C ALA A 266 -19.30 -15.81 35.13
N LYS A 267 -19.19 -16.92 35.86
CA LYS A 267 -18.72 -18.20 35.34
C LYS A 267 -19.70 -19.31 35.67
N LEU A 268 -20.01 -20.16 34.69
CA LEU A 268 -20.81 -21.37 34.86
C LEU A 268 -19.98 -22.58 34.45
N ARG A 269 -20.10 -23.66 35.22
CA ARG A 269 -19.27 -24.85 35.06
C ARG A 269 -20.11 -26.11 35.11
N LEU A 270 -19.77 -27.04 34.24
CA LEU A 270 -20.27 -28.40 34.27
C LEU A 270 -19.08 -29.35 34.19
N GLY A 271 -19.06 -30.34 35.06
CA GLY A 271 -18.02 -31.34 35.16
C GLY A 271 -18.59 -32.75 35.22
N VAL A 272 -17.80 -33.71 34.75
CA VAL A 272 -18.02 -35.14 34.92
C VAL A 272 -16.74 -35.72 35.51
N ASN A 273 -16.82 -36.21 36.74
CA ASN A 273 -15.75 -36.87 37.47
C ASN A 273 -16.05 -38.37 37.52
N ASP A 274 -15.42 -39.16 36.65
CA ASP A 274 -15.61 -40.62 36.58
C ASP A 274 -17.09 -41.04 36.53
N GLY A 275 -17.86 -40.37 35.67
CA GLY A 275 -19.30 -40.59 35.51
C GLY A 275 -20.21 -39.84 36.49
N GLN A 276 -19.67 -39.14 37.49
CA GLN A 276 -20.44 -38.30 38.42
C GLN A 276 -20.50 -36.85 37.96
N PHE A 277 -21.69 -36.27 37.91
CA PHE A 277 -21.86 -34.87 37.54
C PHE A 277 -21.47 -33.91 38.67
N ALA A 278 -20.86 -32.79 38.29
CA ALA A 278 -20.56 -31.65 39.15
C ALA A 278 -21.02 -30.36 38.47
N PHE A 279 -21.66 -29.47 39.24
CA PHE A 279 -22.08 -28.16 38.79
C PHE A 279 -21.28 -27.11 39.54
N GLY A 280 -20.90 -26.03 38.86
CA GLY A 280 -20.18 -24.93 39.49
C GLY A 280 -20.60 -23.57 38.97
N ALA A 281 -20.45 -22.57 39.83
CA ALA A 281 -20.64 -21.17 39.48
C ALA A 281 -19.47 -20.36 40.05
N GLY A 282 -19.14 -19.24 39.41
CA GLY A 282 -18.10 -18.33 39.88
C GLY A 282 -18.46 -16.88 39.61
N ALA A 283 -18.01 -15.99 40.48
CA ALA A 283 -18.16 -14.55 40.34
C ALA A 283 -16.82 -13.86 40.62
N THR A 284 -16.47 -12.85 39.82
CA THR A 284 -15.25 -12.04 40.00
C THR A 284 -15.62 -10.56 40.06
N HIS A 285 -15.16 -9.87 41.10
CA HIS A 285 -15.34 -8.43 41.26
C HIS A 285 -14.06 -7.79 41.80
N GLY A 286 -13.41 -6.97 40.96
CA GLY A 286 -12.13 -6.36 41.30
C GLY A 286 -11.06 -7.43 41.57
N ASN A 287 -10.52 -7.42 42.80
CA ASN A 287 -9.51 -8.39 43.26
C ASN A 287 -10.10 -9.60 44.01
N PHE A 288 -11.43 -9.76 44.01
CA PHE A 288 -12.11 -10.83 44.74
C PHE A 288 -12.73 -11.82 43.75
N HIS A 289 -12.54 -13.11 44.02
CA HIS A 289 -13.17 -14.21 43.29
C HIS A 289 -13.91 -15.11 44.27
N LEU A 290 -15.15 -15.46 43.94
CA LEU A 290 -15.96 -16.42 44.67
C LEU A 290 -16.29 -17.57 43.72
N ASP A 291 -15.98 -18.80 44.13
CA ASP A 291 -16.35 -20.01 43.39
C ASP A 291 -17.20 -20.92 44.28
N TYR A 292 -18.22 -21.51 43.67
CA TYR A 292 -19.14 -22.44 44.30
C TYR A 292 -19.23 -23.72 43.46
N ASN A 293 -19.35 -24.85 44.14
CA ASN A 293 -19.54 -26.15 43.52
C ASN A 293 -20.55 -27.01 44.28
N PHE A 294 -21.33 -27.78 43.53
CA PHE A 294 -22.24 -28.81 44.01
C PHE A 294 -22.02 -30.10 43.21
N GLY A 295 -21.77 -31.21 43.89
CA GLY A 295 -21.56 -32.52 43.27
C GLY A 295 -21.14 -33.58 44.28
N LYS A 296 -20.94 -34.81 43.81
CA LYS A 296 -20.36 -35.88 44.64
C LYS A 296 -18.83 -35.74 44.73
N LEU A 297 -18.25 -36.13 45.87
CA LEU A 297 -16.80 -36.02 46.11
C LEU A 297 -16.11 -37.36 45.82
N PHE A 298 -16.73 -38.46 46.24
CA PHE A 298 -16.24 -39.83 46.06
C PHE A 298 -17.36 -40.70 45.47
N GLU A 299 -16.98 -41.77 44.78
CA GLU A 299 -17.91 -42.84 44.38
C GLU A 299 -18.16 -43.76 45.59
N ALA A 300 -19.04 -43.33 46.49
CA ALA A 300 -19.52 -44.14 47.59
C ALA A 300 -21.04 -44.04 47.68
N ALA A 301 -21.71 -45.18 47.86
CA ALA A 301 -23.17 -45.27 47.89
C ALA A 301 -23.78 -44.37 48.98
N ASP A 302 -23.08 -44.24 50.10
CA ASP A 302 -23.53 -43.52 51.29
C ASP A 302 -23.17 -42.03 51.31
N PHE A 303 -22.39 -41.54 50.34
CA PHE A 303 -22.02 -40.12 50.26
C PHE A 303 -22.96 -39.36 49.33
N SER A 304 -23.70 -38.40 49.90
CA SER A 304 -24.54 -37.45 49.16
C SER A 304 -23.70 -36.38 48.46
N ALA A 305 -24.29 -35.72 47.46
CA ALA A 305 -23.70 -34.50 46.92
C ALA A 305 -23.61 -33.43 48.01
N ASN A 306 -22.56 -32.61 47.98
CA ASN A 306 -22.32 -31.56 48.98
C ASN A 306 -21.93 -30.23 48.34
N HIS A 307 -22.08 -29.16 49.13
CA HIS A 307 -21.80 -27.78 48.75
C HIS A 307 -20.37 -27.40 49.12
N ARG A 308 -19.68 -26.70 48.22
CA ARG A 308 -18.27 -26.34 48.40
C ARG A 308 -18.01 -24.92 47.91
N PHE A 309 -17.14 -24.20 48.62
CA PHE A 309 -16.89 -22.79 48.36
C PHE A 309 -15.40 -22.50 48.32
N SER A 310 -14.99 -21.63 47.41
CA SER A 310 -13.66 -21.02 47.40
C SER A 310 -13.75 -19.51 47.32
N ILE A 311 -12.90 -18.82 48.09
CA ILE A 311 -12.70 -17.38 48.02
C ILE A 311 -11.24 -17.14 47.65
N THR A 312 -10.99 -16.35 46.61
CA THR A 312 -9.63 -15.99 46.17
C THR A 312 -9.45 -14.48 46.13
N PHE A 313 -8.28 -14.01 46.58
CA PHE A 313 -7.89 -12.60 46.60
C PHE A 313 -6.66 -12.37 45.72
N ASP A 314 -6.74 -11.41 44.79
CA ASP A 314 -5.61 -10.87 44.03
C ASP A 314 -4.89 -9.78 44.85
N ILE A 315 -3.56 -9.84 44.92
CA ILE A 315 -2.74 -8.91 45.71
C ILE A 315 -1.71 -8.21 44.81
N GLY A 316 -1.77 -6.88 44.77
CA GLY A 316 -0.79 -6.03 44.10
C GLY A 316 -0.90 -6.00 42.56
N LYS A 317 0.19 -5.58 41.91
CA LYS A 317 0.30 -5.48 40.45
C LYS A 317 0.61 -6.84 39.83
N THR A 318 0.32 -6.98 38.55
CA THR A 318 0.72 -8.14 37.77
C THR A 318 2.25 -8.18 37.60
N LYS A 319 2.80 -9.38 37.43
CA LYS A 319 4.19 -9.63 37.07
C LYS A 319 4.57 -8.85 35.80
N THR A 320 3.71 -8.87 34.79
CA THR A 320 3.91 -8.13 33.54
C THR A 320 4.03 -6.62 33.77
N GLU A 321 3.19 -6.03 34.62
CA GLU A 321 3.30 -4.60 34.99
C GLU A 321 4.58 -4.30 35.76
N LEU A 322 4.98 -5.17 36.69
CA LEU A 322 6.23 -4.99 37.45
C LEU A 322 7.47 -5.07 36.56
N ILE A 323 7.49 -5.98 35.58
CA ILE A 323 8.57 -6.07 34.58
C ILE A 323 8.64 -4.79 33.74
N ARG A 324 7.48 -4.27 33.29
CA ARG A 324 7.41 -3.03 32.52
C ARG A 324 7.98 -1.85 33.32
N ILE A 325 7.55 -1.67 34.56
CA ILE A 325 8.04 -0.61 35.45
C ILE A 325 9.55 -0.72 35.65
N ALA A 326 10.06 -1.92 35.96
CA ALA A 326 11.50 -2.14 36.15
C ALA A 326 12.31 -1.83 34.88
N ARG A 327 11.77 -2.14 33.70
CA ARG A 327 12.40 -1.82 32.40
C ARG A 327 12.42 -0.32 32.14
N GLU A 328 11.30 0.37 32.34
CA GLU A 328 11.18 1.82 32.18
C GLU A 328 12.13 2.58 33.11
N GLU A 329 12.26 2.13 34.37
CA GLU A 329 13.22 2.69 35.31
C GLU A 329 14.68 2.46 34.87
N THR A 330 14.99 1.26 34.39
CA THR A 330 16.34 0.90 33.92
C THR A 330 16.71 1.72 32.68
N GLU A 331 15.80 1.83 31.72
CA GLU A 331 15.98 2.61 30.50
C GLU A 331 16.13 4.10 30.78
N THR A 332 15.32 4.63 31.71
CA THR A 332 15.45 6.03 32.16
C THR A 332 16.80 6.29 32.80
N LYS A 333 17.26 5.40 33.69
CA LYS A 333 18.60 5.50 34.31
C LYS A 333 19.72 5.42 33.27
N PHE A 334 19.59 4.54 32.27
CA PHE A 334 20.58 4.39 31.20
C PHE A 334 20.61 5.64 30.31
N ARG A 335 19.46 6.12 29.85
CA ARG A 335 19.31 7.34 29.06
C ARG A 335 19.90 8.54 29.79
N PHE A 336 19.57 8.70 31.07
CA PHE A 336 20.09 9.79 31.90
C PHE A 336 21.63 9.76 32.00
N ARG A 337 22.26 8.59 32.15
CA ARG A 337 23.72 8.48 32.14
C ARG A 337 24.31 8.82 30.78
N ALA A 338 23.73 8.32 29.69
CA ALA A 338 24.20 8.56 28.34
C ALA A 338 24.09 10.05 27.95
N ASP A 339 22.97 10.71 28.26
CA ASP A 339 22.81 12.14 28.02
C ASP A 339 23.77 12.97 28.87
N ARG A 340 24.06 12.57 30.11
CA ARG A 340 25.06 13.24 30.95
C ARG A 340 26.48 13.11 30.39
N GLU A 341 26.85 11.94 29.87
CA GLU A 341 28.15 11.74 29.21
C GLU A 341 28.25 12.57 27.92
N ALA A 342 27.21 12.54 27.09
CA ALA A 342 27.13 13.36 25.87
C ALA A 342 27.24 14.86 26.15
N TRP A 343 26.65 15.32 27.26
CA TRP A 343 26.81 16.71 27.73
C TRP A 343 28.28 17.05 27.99
N PHE A 344 28.98 16.24 28.79
CA PHE A 344 30.39 16.50 29.10
C PHE A 344 31.28 16.47 27.85
N THR A 345 31.08 15.51 26.95
CA THR A 345 31.83 15.43 25.69
C THR A 345 31.54 16.63 24.79
N GLY A 346 30.27 17.02 24.66
CA GLY A 346 29.87 18.19 23.87
C GLY A 346 30.46 19.50 24.39
N GLU A 347 30.54 19.67 25.72
CA GLU A 347 31.11 20.85 26.37
C GLU A 347 32.62 20.96 26.11
N GLN A 348 33.34 19.85 26.19
CA GLN A 348 34.76 19.79 25.83
C GLN A 348 35.00 20.08 24.37
N GLU A 349 34.19 19.52 23.47
CA GLU A 349 34.33 19.76 22.03
C GLU A 349 34.03 21.21 21.68
N PHE A 350 32.92 21.77 22.17
CA PHE A 350 32.56 23.17 22.00
C PHE A 350 33.71 24.08 22.44
N SER A 351 34.20 23.90 23.67
CA SER A 351 35.27 24.74 24.24
C SER A 351 36.55 24.65 23.41
N THR A 352 36.94 23.43 23.00
CA THR A 352 38.14 23.19 22.19
C THR A 352 38.02 23.83 20.81
N ARG A 353 36.87 23.68 20.16
CA ARG A 353 36.60 24.24 18.82
C ARG A 353 36.54 25.75 18.86
N MET A 354 35.86 26.33 19.85
CA MET A 354 35.83 27.78 20.06
C MET A 354 37.24 28.35 20.26
N GLN A 355 38.08 27.69 21.07
CA GLN A 355 39.45 28.14 21.29
C GLN A 355 40.29 28.09 20.01
N LYS A 356 40.21 26.99 19.25
CA LYS A 356 40.93 26.84 17.97
C LYS A 356 40.45 27.85 16.92
N GLY A 357 39.13 28.02 16.80
CA GLY A 357 38.51 29.01 15.91
C GLY A 357 38.98 30.43 16.24
N ARG A 358 38.94 30.83 17.52
CA ARG A 358 39.45 32.13 17.99
C ARG A 358 40.93 32.31 17.65
N SER A 359 41.77 31.32 17.95
CA SER A 359 43.21 31.39 17.67
C SER A 359 43.49 31.64 16.19
N LYS A 360 42.81 30.92 15.30
CA LYS A 360 42.94 31.07 13.84
C LYS A 360 42.38 32.39 13.33
N TYR A 361 41.27 32.84 13.91
CA TYR A 361 40.66 34.14 13.59
C TYR A 361 41.63 35.29 13.91
N PHE A 362 42.29 35.24 15.08
CA PHE A 362 43.29 36.24 15.46
C PHE A 362 44.58 36.16 14.64
N SER A 363 44.96 34.97 14.14
CA SER A 363 46.07 34.83 13.20
C SER A 363 45.70 35.19 11.75
N LYS A 364 44.47 35.68 11.51
CA LYS A 364 43.93 36.05 10.18
C LYS A 364 43.80 34.87 9.20
N ASP A 365 43.79 33.64 9.71
CA ASP A 365 43.44 32.45 8.92
C ASP A 365 41.91 32.26 8.99
N TYR A 366 41.19 33.14 8.29
CA TYR A 366 39.73 33.22 8.43
C TYR A 366 39.03 31.96 7.94
N LEU A 367 39.50 31.32 6.85
CA LEU A 367 38.91 30.08 6.35
C LEU A 367 39.01 28.94 7.37
N ALA A 368 40.19 28.75 7.96
CA ALA A 368 40.35 27.71 8.97
C ALA A 368 39.59 28.04 10.26
N SER A 369 39.40 29.32 10.58
CA SER A 369 38.58 29.76 11.71
C SER A 369 37.08 29.48 11.50
N VAL A 370 36.56 29.68 10.28
CA VAL A 370 35.17 29.35 9.90
C VAL A 370 34.90 27.88 10.18
N VAL A 371 35.79 26.98 9.76
CA VAL A 371 35.63 25.52 9.97
C VAL A 371 35.55 25.15 11.45
N ASP A 372 36.38 25.75 12.31
CA ASP A 372 36.33 25.45 13.74
C ASP A 372 35.14 26.10 14.44
N PHE A 373 34.70 27.30 14.04
CA PHE A 373 33.49 27.92 14.59
C PHE A 373 32.21 27.20 14.16
N ASP A 374 32.15 26.70 12.92
CA ASP A 374 31.04 25.86 12.44
C ASP A 374 30.93 24.57 13.26
N ARG A 375 32.05 23.87 13.47
CA ARG A 375 32.10 22.69 14.36
C ARG A 375 31.80 23.01 15.82
N ALA A 376 32.19 24.20 16.31
CA ALA A 376 31.79 24.65 17.64
C ALA A 376 30.28 24.85 17.71
N LYS A 377 29.66 25.44 16.68
CA LYS A 377 28.22 25.61 16.60
C LYS A 377 27.50 24.26 16.61
N ASP A 378 27.96 23.28 15.83
CA ASP A 378 27.41 21.92 15.84
C ASP A 378 27.47 21.27 17.24
N ALA A 379 28.59 21.44 17.94
CA ALA A 379 28.74 20.97 19.31
C ALA A 379 27.79 21.69 20.28
N ALA A 380 27.59 23.00 20.12
CA ALA A 380 26.66 23.80 20.93
C ALA A 380 25.19 23.42 20.67
N ASP A 381 24.81 23.19 19.42
CA ASP A 381 23.46 22.72 19.05
C ASP A 381 23.20 21.33 19.66
N SER A 382 24.22 20.47 19.64
CA SER A 382 24.17 19.15 20.28
C SER A 382 24.00 19.26 21.80
N LEU A 383 24.71 20.18 22.46
CA LEU A 383 24.52 20.50 23.88
C LEU A 383 23.10 20.96 24.16
N LEU A 384 22.52 21.84 23.33
CA LEU A 384 21.17 22.34 23.52
C LEU A 384 20.15 21.19 23.43
N ALA A 385 20.31 20.31 22.45
CA ALA A 385 19.47 19.13 22.30
C ALA A 385 19.59 18.18 23.50
N VAL A 386 20.80 17.94 24.01
CA VAL A 386 21.04 17.11 25.21
C VAL A 386 20.45 17.77 26.46
N GLY A 387 20.64 19.07 26.65
CA GLY A 387 20.11 19.84 27.77
C GLY A 387 18.58 19.80 27.83
N GLN A 388 17.91 19.93 26.68
CA GLN A 388 16.46 19.80 26.58
C GLN A 388 15.96 18.40 26.98
N ARG A 389 16.69 17.34 26.61
CA ARG A 389 16.35 15.97 27.02
C ARG A 389 16.56 15.75 28.52
N LEU A 390 17.65 16.25 29.07
CA LEU A 390 17.96 16.17 30.50
C LEU A 390 16.94 16.94 31.37
N ARG A 391 16.31 18.00 30.85
CA ARG A 391 15.23 18.73 31.53
C ARG A 391 13.96 17.89 31.72
N GLY A 392 13.73 16.88 30.88
CA GLY A 392 12.71 15.85 31.14
C GLY A 392 11.27 16.35 31.34
N GLY A 393 10.87 17.46 30.69
CA GLY A 393 9.51 18.02 30.81
C GLY A 393 9.19 18.71 32.14
N ILE A 394 10.11 18.71 33.10
CA ILE A 394 9.96 19.36 34.41
C ILE A 394 10.44 20.80 34.27
N SER A 395 9.52 21.77 34.31
CA SER A 395 9.83 23.19 34.11
C SER A 395 10.60 23.81 35.27
N ASP A 396 10.53 23.21 36.45
CA ASP A 396 10.98 23.85 37.71
C ASP A 396 12.36 23.33 38.20
N ASP A 397 13.04 22.50 37.39
CA ASP A 397 14.40 22.06 37.68
C ASP A 397 15.40 23.17 37.31
N LEU A 398 15.87 23.90 38.33
CA LEU A 398 16.83 24.99 38.19
C LEU A 398 18.13 24.55 37.51
N GLU A 399 18.64 23.36 37.82
CA GLU A 399 19.90 22.87 37.26
C GLU A 399 19.73 22.51 35.77
N ALA A 400 18.60 21.91 35.42
CA ALA A 400 18.29 21.60 34.02
C ALA A 400 18.02 22.84 33.18
N ASN A 401 17.36 23.86 33.75
CA ASN A 401 17.15 25.14 33.08
C ASN A 401 18.46 25.88 32.82
N LEU A 402 19.36 25.91 33.81
CA LEU A 402 20.68 26.52 33.67
C LEU A 402 21.50 25.87 32.56
N ARG A 403 21.44 24.54 32.41
CA ARG A 403 22.09 23.82 31.30
C ARG A 403 21.55 24.26 29.94
N VAL A 404 20.23 24.32 29.79
CA VAL A 404 19.60 24.76 28.52
C VAL A 404 19.99 26.19 28.17
N GLU A 405 19.97 27.11 29.14
CA GLU A 405 20.41 28.49 28.94
C GLU A 405 21.89 28.59 28.58
N THR A 406 22.75 27.82 29.25
CA THR A 406 24.19 27.75 28.95
C THR A 406 24.43 27.28 27.51
N ALA A 407 23.73 26.22 27.08
CA ALA A 407 23.84 25.72 25.72
C ALA A 407 23.31 26.71 24.68
N LEU A 408 22.22 27.41 24.98
CA LEU A 408 21.68 28.45 24.09
C LEU A 408 22.67 29.61 23.92
N SER A 409 23.31 30.04 25.02
CA SER A 409 24.37 31.05 24.98
C SER A 409 25.56 30.57 24.14
N ALA A 410 25.95 29.30 24.27
CA ALA A 410 27.03 28.71 23.48
C ALA A 410 26.72 28.71 21.96
N VAL A 411 25.47 28.41 21.58
CA VAL A 411 25.03 28.47 20.17
C VAL A 411 25.11 29.89 19.63
N GLN A 412 24.61 30.86 20.38
CA GLN A 412 24.64 32.27 19.99
C GLN A 412 26.08 32.78 19.84
N GLU A 413 26.96 32.39 20.77
CA GLU A 413 28.37 32.76 20.74
C GLU A 413 29.10 32.18 19.52
N ALA A 414 28.94 30.88 19.26
CA ALA A 414 29.55 30.24 18.10
C ALA A 414 29.04 30.82 16.78
N GLN A 415 27.73 31.09 16.68
CA GLN A 415 27.13 31.70 15.50
C GLN A 415 27.70 33.10 15.25
N ALA A 416 27.76 33.95 16.28
CA ALA A 416 28.32 35.31 16.15
C ALA A 416 29.78 35.30 15.69
N MET A 417 30.57 34.34 16.19
CA MET A 417 31.97 34.16 15.77
C MET A 417 32.08 33.63 14.33
N LEU A 418 31.24 32.67 13.95
CA LEU A 418 31.16 32.13 12.59
C LEU A 418 30.83 33.25 11.58
N ASP A 419 29.83 34.07 11.87
CA ASP A 419 29.42 35.20 11.02
C ASP A 419 30.54 36.23 10.89
N SER A 420 31.23 36.51 12.00
CA SER A 420 32.39 37.42 12.01
C SER A 420 33.54 36.88 11.15
N ALA A 421 33.82 35.57 11.24
CA ALA A 421 34.85 34.89 10.45
C ALA A 421 34.53 34.88 8.96
N ASN A 422 33.29 34.55 8.58
CA ASN A 422 32.81 34.57 7.21
C ASN A 422 32.93 35.97 6.60
N THR A 423 32.48 37.00 7.32
CA THR A 423 32.59 38.40 6.87
C THR A 423 34.04 38.79 6.59
N LYS A 424 34.98 38.40 7.45
CA LYS A 424 36.41 38.69 7.26
C LYS A 424 37.02 37.90 6.10
N TYR A 425 36.64 36.63 5.93
CA TYR A 425 37.04 35.79 4.82
C TYR A 425 36.58 36.38 3.48
N ASP A 426 35.32 36.82 3.39
CA ASP A 426 34.74 37.39 2.18
C ASP A 426 35.43 38.71 1.79
N VAL A 427 35.68 39.60 2.77
CA VAL A 427 36.42 40.85 2.55
C VAL A 427 37.86 40.59 2.08
N GLN A 428 38.53 39.57 2.64
CA GLN A 428 39.90 39.23 2.23
C GLN A 428 39.98 38.70 0.79
N ASN A 429 38.94 37.99 0.33
CA ASN A 429 38.94 37.31 -0.97
C ASN A 429 38.11 38.00 -2.04
N GLU A 430 37.55 39.18 -1.78
CA GLU A 430 36.70 39.95 -2.71
C GLU A 430 37.39 40.22 -4.05
N ALA A 431 38.71 40.46 -4.05
CA ALA A 431 39.50 40.70 -5.25
C ALA A 431 39.72 39.42 -6.10
N GLU A 432 39.89 38.28 -5.44
CA GLU A 432 40.06 36.98 -6.10
C GLU A 432 38.71 36.48 -6.65
N PHE A 433 37.61 36.70 -5.92
CA PHE A 433 36.26 36.40 -6.37
C PHE A 433 35.84 37.23 -7.58
N LYS A 434 36.16 38.54 -7.62
CA LYS A 434 35.95 39.39 -8.80
C LYS A 434 36.76 38.91 -10.01
N ARG A 435 37.98 38.41 -9.80
CA ARG A 435 38.82 37.86 -10.88
C ARG A 435 38.27 36.54 -11.42
N ILE A 436 37.91 35.61 -10.55
CA ILE A 436 37.32 34.31 -10.90
C ILE A 436 35.95 34.50 -11.57
N ALA A 437 35.11 35.41 -11.08
CA ALA A 437 33.82 35.71 -11.68
C ALA A 437 33.97 36.32 -13.10
N ALA A 438 34.99 37.16 -13.32
CA ALA A 438 35.29 37.70 -14.65
C ALA A 438 35.83 36.63 -15.63
N GLU A 439 36.67 35.72 -15.16
CA GLU A 439 37.17 34.57 -15.96
C GLU A 439 36.06 33.54 -16.26
N ALA A 440 35.19 33.25 -15.29
CA ALA A 440 34.04 32.37 -15.48
C ALA A 440 33.02 32.95 -16.46
N ALA A 441 32.71 34.25 -16.37
CA ALA A 441 31.81 34.93 -17.31
C ALA A 441 32.38 34.96 -18.74
N LYS A 442 33.70 35.12 -18.90
CA LYS A 442 34.38 35.03 -20.20
C LYS A 442 34.30 33.62 -20.77
N SER A 443 34.61 32.59 -19.97
CA SER A 443 34.53 31.18 -20.38
C SER A 443 33.11 30.76 -20.77
N GLU A 444 32.11 31.17 -20.00
CA GLU A 444 30.70 30.84 -20.27
C GLU A 444 30.21 31.49 -21.58
N ARG A 445 30.63 32.73 -21.86
CA ARG A 445 30.26 33.43 -23.10
C ARG A 445 30.91 32.77 -24.33
N GLU A 446 32.14 32.30 -24.23
CA GLU A 446 32.81 31.52 -25.28
C GLU A 446 32.16 30.15 -25.50
N ASP A 447 31.78 29.45 -24.43
CA ASP A 447 31.13 28.14 -24.52
C ASP A 447 29.72 28.23 -25.14
N ARG A 448 28.95 29.27 -24.81
CA ARG A 448 27.65 29.56 -25.45
C ARG A 448 27.80 29.79 -26.95
N LEU A 449 28.75 30.63 -27.37
CA LEU A 449 29.04 30.85 -28.79
C LEU A 449 29.39 29.54 -29.49
N ARG A 450 30.27 28.72 -28.88
CA ARG A 450 30.70 27.45 -29.44
C ARG A 450 29.54 26.46 -29.62
N LYS A 451 28.69 26.31 -28.60
CA LYS A 451 27.51 25.42 -28.65
C LYS A 451 26.54 25.86 -29.74
N PHE A 452 26.25 27.16 -29.84
CA PHE A 452 25.35 27.69 -30.86
C PHE A 452 25.89 27.47 -32.27
N VAL A 453 27.14 27.86 -32.54
CA VAL A 453 27.76 27.73 -33.86
C VAL A 453 27.84 26.26 -34.30
N LEU A 454 28.24 25.35 -33.41
CA LEU A 454 28.31 23.92 -33.73
C LEU A 454 26.93 23.31 -33.97
N SER A 455 25.92 23.69 -33.18
CA SER A 455 24.55 23.27 -33.39
C SER A 455 24.05 23.70 -34.77
N GLN A 456 24.24 24.97 -35.12
CA GLN A 456 23.84 25.51 -36.42
C GLN A 456 24.59 24.89 -37.60
N ARG A 457 25.89 24.69 -37.46
CA ARG A 457 26.69 23.95 -38.44
C ARG A 457 26.10 22.56 -38.69
N ASN A 458 25.83 21.81 -37.62
CA ASN A 458 25.34 20.44 -37.70
C ASN A 458 23.91 20.38 -38.26
N ARG A 459 23.03 21.31 -37.87
CA ARG A 459 21.66 21.44 -38.44
C ARG A 459 21.71 21.73 -39.93
N GLY A 460 22.54 22.69 -40.35
CA GLY A 460 22.71 23.00 -41.76
C GLY A 460 23.21 21.79 -42.56
N SER A 461 24.20 21.04 -42.03
CA SER A 461 24.70 19.81 -42.65
C SER A 461 23.63 18.71 -42.73
N ALA A 462 22.76 18.58 -41.73
CA ALA A 462 21.66 17.63 -41.75
C ALA A 462 20.60 18.00 -42.81
N PHE A 463 20.28 19.28 -42.96
CA PHE A 463 19.40 19.75 -44.02
C PHE A 463 20.01 19.54 -45.40
N PHE A 464 21.31 19.79 -45.56
CA PHE A 464 22.03 19.56 -46.80
C PHE A 464 21.98 18.09 -47.25
N LYS A 465 22.21 17.14 -46.32
CA LYS A 465 22.11 15.70 -46.60
C LYS A 465 20.71 15.25 -47.05
N ARG A 466 19.66 16.02 -46.70
CA ARG A 466 18.28 15.77 -47.09
C ARG A 466 17.85 16.56 -48.34
N SER A 467 18.81 17.16 -49.04
CA SER A 467 18.58 18.04 -50.20
C SER A 467 17.71 19.27 -49.88
N LEU A 468 17.63 19.69 -48.61
CA LEU A 468 16.92 20.89 -48.18
C LEU A 468 17.87 22.10 -48.18
N PHE A 469 18.41 22.42 -49.35
CA PHE A 469 19.54 23.35 -49.50
C PHE A 469 19.27 24.77 -48.97
N ALA A 470 18.06 25.32 -49.19
CA ALA A 470 17.70 26.65 -48.68
C ALA A 470 17.71 26.72 -47.14
N ARG A 471 17.25 25.66 -46.47
CA ARG A 471 17.30 25.57 -45.00
C ARG A 471 18.73 25.37 -44.50
N ALA A 472 19.53 24.59 -45.22
CA ALA A 472 20.94 24.41 -44.91
C ALA A 472 21.70 25.73 -44.92
N ILE A 473 21.51 26.54 -45.97
CA ILE A 473 22.10 27.87 -46.12
C ILE A 473 21.69 28.78 -44.97
N SER A 474 20.41 28.81 -44.62
CA SER A 474 19.91 29.66 -43.53
C SER A 474 20.56 29.35 -42.17
N GLU A 475 20.70 28.06 -41.82
CA GLU A 475 21.31 27.68 -40.54
C GLU A 475 22.80 28.03 -40.51
N TRP A 476 23.51 27.81 -41.61
CA TRP A 476 24.92 28.19 -41.71
C TRP A 476 25.14 29.71 -41.70
N GLN A 477 24.24 30.49 -42.31
CA GLN A 477 24.29 31.94 -42.25
C GLN A 477 24.03 32.46 -40.83
N SER A 478 23.07 31.87 -40.11
CA SER A 478 22.82 32.21 -38.70
C SER A 478 24.06 31.96 -37.83
N ALA A 479 24.82 30.89 -38.10
CA ALA A 479 26.08 30.64 -37.40
C ALA A 479 27.15 31.71 -37.71
N LEU A 480 27.24 32.15 -38.98
CA LEU A 480 28.18 33.20 -39.39
C LEU A 480 27.82 34.57 -38.79
N ASP A 481 26.54 34.91 -38.76
CA ASP A 481 26.05 36.18 -38.21
C ASP A 481 26.32 36.27 -36.70
N GLU A 482 26.16 35.16 -35.96
CA GLU A 482 26.47 35.10 -34.53
C GLU A 482 27.99 35.28 -34.27
N ILE A 483 28.85 34.68 -35.10
CA ILE A 483 30.30 34.88 -35.03
C ILE A 483 30.65 36.35 -35.32
N LYS A 484 29.99 36.97 -36.30
CA LYS A 484 30.22 38.36 -36.71
C LYS A 484 29.75 39.36 -35.65
N GLY A 485 28.70 39.04 -34.90
CA GLY A 485 28.19 39.84 -33.79
C GLY A 485 29.04 39.75 -32.51
N PHE A 486 30.01 38.84 -32.46
CA PHE A 486 30.92 38.71 -31.33
C PHE A 486 32.03 39.77 -31.36
N ASP A 487 32.50 40.22 -30.18
CA ASP A 487 33.55 41.24 -30.10
C ASP A 487 34.82 40.78 -30.85
N SER A 488 35.17 41.55 -31.89
CA SER A 488 36.29 41.26 -32.77
C SER A 488 37.65 41.12 -32.06
N ARG A 489 37.84 41.76 -30.91
CA ARG A 489 39.10 41.72 -30.13
C ARG A 489 39.18 40.51 -29.19
N ALA A 490 38.07 39.78 -29.04
CA ALA A 490 37.93 38.66 -28.11
C ALA A 490 37.48 37.35 -28.81
N LEU A 491 37.48 37.30 -30.15
CA LEU A 491 37.08 36.13 -30.93
C LEU A 491 37.98 34.91 -30.62
N PRO A 492 37.41 33.75 -30.25
CA PRO A 492 38.19 32.53 -30.05
C PRO A 492 38.86 32.04 -31.34
N ASN A 493 40.07 31.50 -31.24
CA ASN A 493 40.89 31.05 -32.38
C ASN A 493 40.18 30.04 -33.31
N TRP A 494 39.31 29.17 -32.77
CA TRP A 494 38.58 28.16 -33.55
C TRP A 494 37.55 28.75 -34.53
N THR A 495 37.14 30.01 -34.32
CA THR A 495 36.11 30.66 -35.15
C THR A 495 36.60 30.98 -36.57
N GLY A 496 37.91 31.04 -36.79
CA GLY A 496 38.49 31.28 -38.11
C GLY A 496 38.21 30.13 -39.07
N GLU A 497 38.55 28.90 -38.68
CA GLU A 497 38.41 27.71 -39.52
C GLU A 497 36.93 27.40 -39.82
N ILE A 498 36.06 27.49 -38.82
CA ILE A 498 34.64 27.17 -38.99
C ILE A 498 33.92 28.16 -39.91
N ARG A 499 34.35 29.42 -39.92
CA ARG A 499 33.79 30.46 -40.82
C ARG A 499 34.04 30.09 -42.27
N ILE A 500 35.27 29.73 -42.59
CA ILE A 500 35.68 29.27 -43.94
C ILE A 500 34.87 28.03 -44.34
N GLN A 501 34.68 27.07 -43.42
CA GLN A 501 33.86 25.88 -43.68
C GLN A 501 32.40 26.23 -43.98
N LEU A 502 31.78 27.09 -43.18
CA LEU A 502 30.38 27.51 -43.36
C LEU A 502 30.16 28.25 -44.67
N GLU A 503 31.07 29.18 -45.02
CA GLU A 503 31.02 29.93 -46.28
C GLU A 503 31.12 29.00 -47.51
N ASN A 504 32.03 28.01 -47.47
CA ASN A 504 32.16 27.01 -48.53
C ASN A 504 30.90 26.13 -48.65
N ASN A 505 30.34 25.72 -47.52
CA ASN A 505 29.12 24.91 -47.48
C ASN A 505 27.91 25.67 -48.07
N ILE A 506 27.75 26.95 -47.73
CA ILE A 506 26.71 27.83 -48.29
C ILE A 506 26.87 27.92 -49.80
N LYS A 507 28.09 28.14 -50.29
CA LYS A 507 28.38 28.22 -51.73
C LYS A 507 28.00 26.92 -52.45
N MET A 508 28.38 25.76 -51.92
CA MET A 508 28.03 24.45 -52.49
C MET A 508 26.53 24.20 -52.52
N ALA A 509 25.81 24.54 -51.44
CA ALA A 509 24.36 24.39 -51.37
C ALA A 509 23.62 25.32 -52.33
N GLY A 510 24.14 26.54 -52.54
CA GLY A 510 23.60 27.47 -53.52
C GLY A 510 23.60 26.88 -54.94
N THR A 511 24.71 26.27 -55.36
CA THR A 511 24.83 25.62 -56.68
C THR A 511 23.84 24.46 -56.85
N GLN A 512 23.65 23.63 -55.83
CA GLN A 512 22.71 22.50 -55.89
C GLN A 512 21.25 22.97 -55.96
N LEU A 513 20.91 23.99 -55.17
CA LEU A 513 19.57 24.60 -55.19
C LEU A 513 19.22 25.17 -56.57
N GLU A 514 20.16 25.83 -57.24
CA GLU A 514 19.98 26.35 -58.61
C GLU A 514 19.67 25.21 -59.61
N GLY A 515 20.29 24.05 -59.43
CA GLY A 515 20.02 22.84 -60.23
C GLY A 515 18.58 22.33 -60.05
N ASP A 516 18.13 22.22 -58.81
CA ASP A 516 16.77 21.75 -58.46
C ASP A 516 15.68 22.67 -59.03
N VAL A 517 15.89 23.99 -58.93
CA VAL A 517 14.98 25.02 -59.47
C VAL A 517 14.83 24.85 -60.98
N LYS A 518 15.94 24.70 -61.70
CA LYS A 518 15.93 24.49 -63.16
C LYS A 518 15.20 23.20 -63.54
N GLN A 519 15.40 22.11 -62.79
CA GLN A 519 14.71 20.85 -63.06
C GLN A 519 13.19 20.95 -62.81
N ALA A 520 12.77 21.60 -61.73
CA ALA A 520 11.37 21.79 -61.41
C ALA A 520 10.64 22.65 -62.46
N ILE A 521 11.29 23.70 -62.97
CA ILE A 521 10.77 24.50 -64.09
C ILE A 521 10.55 23.63 -65.34
N ARG A 522 11.52 22.78 -65.71
CA ARG A 522 11.39 21.86 -66.85
C ARG A 522 10.23 20.89 -66.68
N LYS A 523 10.03 20.37 -65.47
CA LYS A 523 8.92 19.46 -65.15
C LYS A 523 7.57 20.16 -65.30
N ALA A 524 7.44 21.37 -64.77
CA ALA A 524 6.22 22.16 -64.91
C ALA A 524 5.92 22.50 -66.38
N ASP A 525 6.92 22.85 -67.17
CA ASP A 525 6.77 23.05 -68.62
C ASP A 525 6.26 21.78 -69.33
N ALA A 526 6.78 20.60 -68.96
CA ALA A 526 6.33 19.33 -69.51
C ALA A 526 4.88 19.00 -69.13
N LEU A 527 4.46 19.28 -67.90
CA LEU A 527 3.08 19.10 -67.44
C LEU A 527 2.11 20.04 -68.17
N ALA A 528 2.50 21.30 -68.36
CA ALA A 528 1.72 22.29 -69.10
C ALA A 528 1.51 21.89 -70.57
N ARG A 529 2.52 21.30 -71.23
CA ARG A 529 2.38 20.78 -72.61
C ARG A 529 1.34 19.66 -72.72
N ARG A 530 1.04 18.94 -71.62
CA ARG A 530 0.01 17.90 -71.55
C ARG A 530 -1.35 18.41 -71.06
N GLY A 531 -1.55 19.73 -70.99
CA GLY A 531 -2.79 20.36 -70.50
C GLY A 531 -2.97 20.32 -68.98
N ARG A 532 -1.99 19.83 -68.20
CA ARG A 532 -2.10 19.67 -66.74
C ARG A 532 -1.65 20.93 -66.00
N TYR A 533 -2.28 22.07 -66.30
CA TYR A 533 -1.84 23.38 -65.80
C TYR A 533 -1.92 23.52 -64.27
N MET A 534 -2.93 22.94 -63.62
CA MET A 534 -3.04 22.97 -62.14
C MET A 534 -1.81 22.37 -61.45
N GLN A 535 -1.31 21.24 -61.94
CA GLN A 535 -0.13 20.58 -61.36
C GLN A 535 1.16 21.31 -61.70
N ALA A 536 1.27 21.83 -62.93
CA ALA A 536 2.40 22.69 -63.31
C ALA A 536 2.48 23.94 -62.43
N LEU A 537 1.35 24.57 -62.12
CA LEU A 537 1.26 25.72 -61.23
C LEU A 537 1.62 25.39 -59.79
N GLN A 538 1.20 24.23 -59.29
CA GLN A 538 1.57 23.78 -57.96
C GLN A 538 3.09 23.55 -57.84
N ASP A 539 3.69 22.87 -58.83
CA ASP A 539 5.13 22.63 -58.86
C ASP A 539 5.92 23.95 -58.90
N LEU A 540 5.51 24.93 -59.71
CA LEU A 540 6.17 26.23 -59.79
C LEU A 540 6.00 27.08 -58.52
N ASN A 541 4.82 27.06 -57.88
CA ASN A 541 4.61 27.75 -56.61
C ASN A 541 5.45 27.15 -55.47
N ASN A 542 5.66 25.83 -55.48
CA ASN A 542 6.55 25.18 -54.53
C ASN A 542 8.00 25.64 -54.69
N VAL A 543 8.46 25.84 -55.93
CA VAL A 543 9.79 26.40 -56.22
C VAL A 543 9.94 27.82 -55.67
N LEU A 544 8.93 28.68 -55.76
CA LEU A 544 9.01 30.04 -55.19
C LEU A 544 9.20 30.04 -53.66
N ARG A 545 8.81 28.96 -52.98
CA ARG A 545 8.99 28.81 -51.53
C ARG A 545 10.39 28.35 -51.14
N THR A 546 11.24 27.91 -52.09
CA THR A 546 12.56 27.33 -51.80
C THR A 546 13.72 28.34 -51.85
N GLY A 547 13.50 29.63 -51.58
CA GLY A 547 14.60 30.60 -51.45
C GLY A 547 15.41 30.80 -52.74
N VAL A 548 14.72 30.92 -53.87
CA VAL A 548 15.32 31.09 -55.20
C VAL A 548 15.93 32.48 -55.41
N SER A 549 16.87 32.59 -56.34
CA SER A 549 17.43 33.90 -56.73
C SER A 549 16.36 34.81 -57.34
N GLU A 550 16.58 36.11 -57.27
CA GLU A 550 15.65 37.11 -57.82
C GLU A 550 15.40 36.92 -59.33
N THR A 551 16.43 36.50 -60.07
CA THR A 551 16.34 36.21 -61.51
C THR A 551 15.49 34.97 -61.80
N GLU A 552 15.65 33.91 -61.00
CA GLU A 552 14.85 32.69 -61.12
C GLU A 552 13.40 32.94 -60.69
N ARG A 553 13.18 33.70 -59.63
CA ARG A 553 11.86 34.14 -59.16
C ARG A 553 11.06 34.79 -60.28
N LYS A 554 11.62 35.81 -60.94
CA LYS A 554 10.98 36.49 -62.07
C LYS A 554 10.63 35.54 -63.21
N THR A 555 11.51 34.57 -63.48
CA THR A 555 11.29 33.56 -64.53
C THR A 555 10.13 32.63 -64.19
N VAL A 556 10.06 32.16 -62.94
CA VAL A 556 9.01 31.26 -62.44
C VAL A 556 7.65 31.98 -62.38
N GLU A 557 7.61 33.21 -61.86
CA GLU A 557 6.41 34.05 -61.79
C GLU A 557 5.83 34.33 -63.19
N GLY A 558 6.70 34.65 -64.16
CA GLY A 558 6.28 34.84 -65.55
C GLY A 558 5.65 33.59 -66.17
N LYS A 559 6.11 32.39 -65.81
CA LYS A 559 5.50 31.12 -66.24
C LYS A 559 4.17 30.83 -65.55
N ILE A 560 4.09 31.09 -64.25
CA ILE A 560 2.85 30.96 -63.47
C ILE A 560 1.74 31.82 -64.08
N ALA A 561 2.02 33.09 -64.38
CA ALA A 561 1.05 33.98 -65.01
C ALA A 561 0.53 33.45 -66.35
N ARG A 562 1.43 32.93 -67.20
CA ARG A 562 1.05 32.32 -68.49
C ARG A 562 0.18 31.07 -68.32
N PHE A 563 0.55 30.17 -67.40
CA PHE A 563 -0.21 28.93 -67.16
C PHE A 563 -1.56 29.18 -66.49
N GLN A 564 -1.66 30.17 -65.59
CA GLN A 564 -2.93 30.60 -64.99
C GLN A 564 -3.87 31.18 -66.04
N SER A 565 -3.36 32.07 -66.91
CA SER A 565 -4.14 32.60 -68.02
C SER A 565 -4.67 31.49 -68.93
N GLN A 566 -3.83 30.50 -69.26
CA GLN A 566 -4.25 29.35 -70.06
C GLN A 566 -5.32 28.49 -69.37
N LEU A 567 -5.14 28.18 -68.08
CA LEU A 567 -6.10 27.39 -67.31
C LEU A 567 -7.45 28.10 -67.19
N ASN A 568 -7.44 29.40 -66.91
CA ASN A 568 -8.67 30.21 -66.82
C ASN A 568 -9.42 30.20 -68.16
N PHE A 569 -8.70 30.29 -69.28
CA PHE A 569 -9.32 30.14 -70.60
C PHE A 569 -10.01 28.78 -70.74
N ASP A 570 -9.28 27.69 -70.48
CA ASP A 570 -9.78 26.31 -70.67
C ASP A 570 -11.01 26.05 -69.77
N GLN A 571 -10.98 26.47 -68.50
CA GLN A 571 -12.11 26.29 -67.58
C GLN A 571 -13.37 27.03 -68.02
N ASN A 572 -13.26 28.31 -68.39
CA ASN A 572 -14.40 29.09 -68.85
C ASN A 572 -14.92 28.58 -70.20
N TYR A 573 -14.03 28.10 -71.07
CA TYR A 573 -14.42 27.50 -72.34
C TYR A 573 -15.22 26.20 -72.11
N ASP A 574 -14.75 25.30 -71.25
CA ASP A 574 -15.43 24.04 -70.94
C ASP A 574 -16.75 24.25 -70.17
N GLU A 575 -16.83 25.27 -69.31
CA GLU A 575 -18.08 25.72 -68.70
C GLU A 575 -19.07 26.21 -69.77
N GLY A 576 -18.60 27.04 -70.71
CA GLY A 576 -19.41 27.52 -71.82
C GLY A 576 -19.96 26.39 -72.70
N VAL A 577 -19.12 25.41 -73.05
CA VAL A 577 -19.55 24.24 -73.86
C VAL A 577 -20.63 23.46 -73.12
N ARG A 578 -20.46 23.17 -71.83
CA ARG A 578 -21.47 22.44 -71.05
C ARG A 578 -22.78 23.21 -70.90
N ALA A 579 -22.72 24.51 -70.66
CA ALA A 579 -23.92 25.35 -70.62
C ALA A 579 -24.64 25.40 -71.97
N TYR A 580 -23.87 25.42 -73.07
CA TYR A 580 -24.39 25.38 -74.43
C TYR A 580 -25.13 24.07 -74.73
N GLU A 581 -24.52 22.93 -74.39
CA GLU A 581 -25.13 21.60 -74.56
C GLU A 581 -26.42 21.44 -73.75
N ASN A 582 -26.46 22.02 -72.54
CA ASN A 582 -27.64 22.02 -71.68
C ASN A 582 -28.68 23.10 -72.06
N LYS A 583 -28.51 23.78 -73.20
CA LYS A 583 -29.42 24.82 -73.73
C LYS A 583 -29.58 26.03 -72.80
N GLN A 584 -28.63 26.26 -71.89
CA GLN A 584 -28.60 27.42 -71.00
C GLN A 584 -27.89 28.59 -71.69
N TRP A 585 -28.54 29.16 -72.70
CA TRP A 585 -27.90 30.07 -73.66
C TRP A 585 -27.24 31.30 -73.03
N LYS A 586 -27.90 31.93 -72.04
CA LYS A 586 -27.33 33.09 -71.35
C LYS A 586 -26.06 32.75 -70.57
N ASN A 587 -26.07 31.64 -69.82
CA ASN A 587 -24.90 31.17 -69.08
C ASN A 587 -23.75 30.78 -70.03
N ALA A 588 -24.07 30.17 -71.18
CA ALA A 588 -23.09 29.85 -72.20
C ALA A 588 -22.44 31.11 -72.79
N VAL A 589 -23.23 32.16 -73.07
CA VAL A 589 -22.73 33.46 -73.53
C VAL A 589 -21.76 34.05 -72.50
N ASP A 590 -22.17 34.14 -71.24
CA ASP A 590 -21.36 34.74 -70.18
C ASP A 590 -20.03 33.96 -69.98
N ALA A 591 -20.08 32.62 -70.00
CA ALA A 591 -18.89 31.79 -69.85
C ALA A 591 -17.93 31.89 -71.06
N PHE A 592 -18.46 31.87 -72.29
CA PHE A 592 -17.61 32.06 -73.47
C PHE A 592 -17.07 33.49 -73.58
N GLU A 593 -17.80 34.51 -73.11
CA GLU A 593 -17.30 35.87 -73.00
C GLU A 593 -16.08 35.94 -72.07
N ARG A 594 -16.17 35.33 -70.87
CA ARG A 594 -15.02 35.21 -69.95
C ARG A 594 -13.84 34.47 -70.59
N ALA A 595 -14.10 33.39 -71.32
CA ALA A 595 -13.06 32.68 -72.07
C ALA A 595 -12.43 33.60 -73.13
N LEU A 596 -13.22 34.29 -73.95
CA LEU A 596 -12.72 35.18 -75.00
C LEU A 596 -12.01 36.41 -74.46
N ASN A 597 -12.37 36.92 -73.29
CA ASN A 597 -11.61 37.97 -72.60
C ASN A 597 -10.18 37.52 -72.26
N THR A 598 -9.99 36.22 -72.02
CA THR A 598 -8.68 35.63 -71.78
C THR A 598 -7.93 35.32 -73.09
N LYS A 599 -8.63 34.88 -74.14
CA LYS A 599 -8.08 34.70 -75.50
C LYS A 599 -9.04 35.17 -76.60
N LEU A 600 -8.87 36.41 -77.02
CA LEU A 600 -9.78 37.13 -77.93
C LEU A 600 -9.97 36.48 -79.31
N ASN A 601 -8.95 35.76 -79.80
CA ASN A 601 -8.92 35.24 -81.17
C ASN A 601 -9.21 33.73 -81.28
N HIS A 602 -9.75 33.09 -80.23
CA HIS A 602 -10.05 31.66 -80.26
C HIS A 602 -11.29 31.36 -81.12
N LYS A 603 -11.07 30.95 -82.38
CA LYS A 603 -12.13 30.77 -83.41
C LYS A 603 -13.30 29.90 -82.95
N LYS A 604 -13.05 28.76 -82.29
CA LYS A 604 -14.12 27.85 -81.84
C LYS A 604 -14.97 28.47 -80.73
N ALA A 605 -14.33 29.13 -79.76
CA ALA A 605 -15.02 29.81 -78.65
C ALA A 605 -15.91 30.93 -79.16
N ARG A 606 -15.40 31.70 -80.13
CA ARG A 606 -16.16 32.77 -80.77
C ARG A 606 -17.35 32.24 -81.54
N LYS A 607 -17.22 31.12 -82.24
CA LYS A 607 -18.36 30.48 -82.91
C LYS A 607 -19.45 30.06 -81.92
N TYR A 608 -19.09 29.33 -80.87
CA TYR A 608 -20.06 28.92 -79.84
C TYR A 608 -20.70 30.11 -79.12
N PHE A 609 -19.94 31.17 -78.85
CA PHE A 609 -20.45 32.42 -78.26
C PHE A 609 -21.52 33.07 -79.13
N GLU A 610 -21.27 33.27 -80.43
CA GLU A 610 -22.24 33.90 -81.34
C GLU A 610 -23.50 33.02 -81.50
N ASP A 611 -23.33 31.70 -81.62
CA ASP A 611 -24.43 30.76 -81.73
C ASP A 611 -25.30 30.73 -80.45
N ALA A 612 -24.67 30.82 -79.26
CA ALA A 612 -25.37 30.90 -77.98
C ALA A 612 -26.11 32.23 -77.83
N LYS A 613 -25.47 33.33 -78.25
CA LYS A 613 -26.01 34.68 -78.20
C LYS A 613 -27.23 34.83 -79.08
N ALA A 614 -27.20 34.25 -80.28
CA ALA A 614 -28.36 34.22 -81.17
C ALA A 614 -29.58 33.54 -80.52
N ARG A 615 -29.38 32.41 -79.84
CA ARG A 615 -30.45 31.68 -79.14
C ARG A 615 -30.93 32.38 -77.88
N SER A 616 -30.02 32.99 -77.13
CA SER A 616 -30.35 33.78 -75.93
C SER A 616 -31.27 34.97 -76.25
N LEU A 617 -31.07 35.62 -77.41
CA LEU A 617 -31.82 36.79 -77.85
C LEU A 617 -33.03 36.46 -78.75
N ALA A 618 -33.31 35.17 -78.98
CA ALA A 618 -34.32 34.74 -79.93
C ALA A 618 -35.75 35.07 -79.46
N THR A 619 -36.56 35.64 -80.35
CA THR A 619 -37.97 36.01 -80.09
C THR A 619 -38.87 35.51 -81.23
N ILE A 620 -40.17 35.30 -80.94
CA ILE A 620 -41.12 34.93 -81.98
C ILE A 620 -41.40 36.18 -82.83
N LYS A 621 -40.98 36.15 -84.08
CA LYS A 621 -41.22 37.22 -85.06
C LYS A 621 -42.03 36.68 -86.22
N GLN A 622 -42.93 37.51 -86.76
CA GLN A 622 -43.59 37.17 -88.02
C GLN A 622 -42.55 37.01 -89.13
N MET A 623 -42.64 35.89 -89.85
CA MET A 623 -41.75 35.61 -90.97
C MET A 623 -42.29 36.31 -92.23
N PRO A 624 -41.49 37.16 -92.89
CA PRO A 624 -41.82 37.71 -94.20
C PRO A 624 -42.07 36.58 -95.20
N PRO A 625 -42.86 36.81 -96.26
CA PRO A 625 -43.28 35.76 -97.18
C PRO A 625 -42.11 34.89 -97.71
N GLY A 626 -40.99 35.50 -98.11
CA GLY A 626 -39.81 34.79 -98.59
C GLY A 626 -39.16 33.88 -97.53
N VAL A 627 -39.00 34.36 -96.31
CA VAL A 627 -38.45 33.58 -95.17
C VAL A 627 -39.43 32.48 -94.77
N ARG A 628 -40.74 32.77 -94.78
CA ARG A 628 -41.79 31.81 -94.43
C ARG A 628 -41.83 30.64 -95.41
N VAL A 629 -41.71 30.89 -96.71
CA VAL A 629 -41.65 29.82 -97.72
C VAL A 629 -40.44 28.91 -97.48
N LYS A 630 -39.26 29.49 -97.21
CA LYS A 630 -38.05 28.70 -96.90
C LYS A 630 -38.22 27.91 -95.61
N PHE A 631 -38.75 28.53 -94.55
CA PHE A 631 -38.99 27.87 -93.28
C PHE A 631 -39.96 26.69 -93.43
N LEU A 632 -41.11 26.89 -94.10
CA LEU A 632 -42.10 25.83 -94.32
C LEU A 632 -41.52 24.69 -95.15
N ARG A 633 -40.73 24.98 -96.19
CA ARG A 633 -40.06 23.94 -96.98
C ARG A 633 -38.98 23.20 -96.19
N GLY A 634 -38.27 23.89 -95.31
CA GLY A 634 -37.35 23.28 -94.36
C GLY A 634 -38.06 22.34 -93.38
N VAL A 635 -39.21 22.77 -92.82
CA VAL A 635 -40.06 21.94 -91.95
C VAL A 635 -40.62 20.73 -92.70
N GLU A 636 -40.98 20.89 -93.97
CA GLU A 636 -41.45 19.78 -94.82
C GLU A 636 -40.35 18.72 -95.00
N PHE A 637 -39.13 19.13 -95.33
CA PHE A 637 -37.99 18.21 -95.39
C PHE A 637 -37.68 17.54 -94.05
N TYR A 638 -37.78 18.29 -92.95
CA TYR A 638 -37.62 17.75 -91.60
C TYR A 638 -38.64 16.64 -91.32
N ARG A 639 -39.91 16.87 -91.67
CA ARG A 639 -40.99 15.87 -91.51
C ARG A 639 -40.81 14.66 -92.41
N ALA A 640 -40.22 14.83 -93.59
CA ALA A 640 -39.90 13.74 -94.50
C ALA A 640 -38.64 12.94 -94.10
N GLY A 641 -37.99 13.27 -92.96
CA GLY A 641 -36.78 12.61 -92.49
C GLY A 641 -35.50 13.00 -93.23
N LYS A 642 -35.54 14.00 -94.13
CA LYS A 642 -34.39 14.49 -94.91
C LYS A 642 -33.68 15.61 -94.15
N TYR A 643 -33.02 15.25 -93.05
CA TYR A 643 -32.56 16.24 -92.07
C TYR A 643 -31.40 17.13 -92.56
N GLN A 644 -30.48 16.62 -93.40
CA GLN A 644 -29.39 17.45 -93.92
C GLN A 644 -29.91 18.53 -94.89
N GLU A 645 -30.85 18.18 -95.77
CA GLU A 645 -31.50 19.13 -96.65
C GLU A 645 -32.40 20.12 -95.89
N ALA A 646 -33.10 19.63 -94.86
CA ALA A 646 -33.88 20.47 -93.95
C ALA A 646 -32.96 21.52 -93.31
N LEU A 647 -31.83 21.10 -92.72
CA LEU A 647 -30.88 21.99 -92.07
C LEU A 647 -30.36 23.05 -93.06
N ARG A 648 -29.95 22.65 -94.27
CA ARG A 648 -29.41 23.58 -95.27
C ARG A 648 -30.41 24.69 -95.64
N ILE A 649 -31.69 24.35 -95.82
CA ILE A 649 -32.73 25.32 -96.16
C ILE A 649 -33.10 26.19 -94.95
N LEU A 650 -33.19 25.57 -93.76
CA LEU A 650 -33.48 26.29 -92.53
C LEU A 650 -32.37 27.28 -92.15
N GLU A 651 -31.10 26.95 -92.37
CA GLU A 651 -29.97 27.87 -92.16
C GLU A 651 -30.01 29.08 -93.10
N GLN A 652 -30.51 28.93 -94.33
CA GLN A 652 -30.73 30.07 -95.22
C GLN A 652 -31.83 30.99 -94.69
N ALA A 653 -32.93 30.42 -94.16
CA ALA A 653 -33.97 31.20 -93.50
C ALA A 653 -33.42 31.89 -92.23
N ASN A 654 -32.53 31.23 -91.49
CA ASN A 654 -31.89 31.77 -90.30
C ASN A 654 -30.92 32.92 -90.62
N LYS A 655 -30.20 32.88 -91.75
CA LYS A 655 -29.34 34.00 -92.16
C LYS A 655 -30.13 35.29 -92.40
N GLU A 656 -31.35 35.19 -92.92
CA GLU A 656 -32.23 36.35 -93.14
C GLU A 656 -32.95 36.82 -91.86
N GLN A 657 -33.24 35.91 -90.93
CA GLN A 657 -33.79 36.24 -89.60
C GLN A 657 -33.13 35.45 -88.46
N PRO A 658 -31.90 35.84 -88.03
CA PRO A 658 -31.05 35.03 -87.14
C PRO A 658 -31.51 34.92 -85.68
N PHE A 659 -32.49 35.73 -85.28
CA PHE A 659 -33.06 35.73 -83.93
C PHE A 659 -34.52 35.28 -83.93
N ASN A 660 -35.01 34.65 -85.00
CA ASN A 660 -36.37 34.13 -85.05
C ASN A 660 -36.44 32.77 -84.33
N LYS A 661 -37.13 32.74 -83.18
CA LYS A 661 -37.20 31.56 -82.31
C LYS A 661 -37.71 30.31 -83.03
N ASN A 662 -38.69 30.45 -83.91
CA ASN A 662 -39.29 29.31 -84.60
C ASN A 662 -38.28 28.66 -85.57
N ILE A 663 -37.46 29.47 -86.25
CA ILE A 663 -36.43 29.00 -87.18
C ILE A 663 -35.32 28.29 -86.41
N LEU A 664 -34.85 28.90 -85.32
CA LEU A 664 -33.80 28.30 -84.48
C LEU A 664 -34.26 27.00 -83.82
N GLU A 665 -35.51 26.93 -83.36
CA GLU A 665 -36.03 25.72 -82.71
C GLU A 665 -36.11 24.53 -83.67
N ILE A 666 -36.56 24.75 -84.91
CA ILE A 666 -36.58 23.66 -85.89
C ILE A 666 -35.16 23.28 -86.33
N ILE A 667 -34.22 24.23 -86.40
CA ILE A 667 -32.79 23.93 -86.65
C ILE A 667 -32.23 23.05 -85.55
N ASP A 668 -32.49 23.37 -84.28
CA ASP A 668 -32.00 22.59 -83.13
C ASP A 668 -32.57 21.17 -83.14
N ARG A 669 -33.87 21.03 -83.43
CA ARG A 669 -34.50 19.71 -83.58
C ARG A 669 -33.95 18.93 -84.77
N THR A 670 -33.59 19.63 -85.85
CA THR A 670 -32.98 19.03 -87.05
C THR A 670 -31.57 18.53 -86.74
N LEU A 671 -30.74 19.36 -86.10
CA LEU A 671 -29.39 18.99 -85.68
C LEU A 671 -29.38 17.82 -84.69
N GLN A 672 -30.32 17.81 -83.75
CA GLN A 672 -30.49 16.68 -82.83
C GLN A 672 -30.75 15.38 -83.59
N LYS A 673 -31.65 15.40 -84.58
CA LYS A 673 -31.95 14.22 -85.39
C LYS A 673 -30.79 13.78 -86.28
N ILE A 674 -29.98 14.72 -86.77
CA ILE A 674 -28.74 14.40 -87.51
C ILE A 674 -27.72 13.70 -86.60
N ASN A 675 -27.56 14.16 -85.35
CA ASN A 675 -26.62 13.54 -84.41
C ASN A 675 -27.11 12.20 -83.84
N GLU A 676 -28.42 11.92 -83.91
CA GLU A 676 -29.01 10.63 -83.52
C GLU A 676 -28.90 9.56 -84.63
N GLN A 677 -28.56 9.95 -85.87
CA GLN A 677 -28.28 9.07 -87.01
C GLN A 677 -26.78 8.84 -87.16
#